data_AF-A0A1Y3DH92-F1
#
_entry.id   AF-A0A1Y3DH92-F1
#
_cell.length_a   1.000
_cell.length_b   1.000
_cell.length_c   1.000
_cell.angle_alpha   90.00
_cell.angle_beta   90.00
_cell.angle_gamma   90.00
#
_symmetry.space_group_name_H-M   'P 1'
#
loop_
_entity.id
_entity.type
_entity.pdbx_description
1 polymer ?
#
loop_
_entity_poly.entity_id
_entity_poly.type
_entity_poly.pdbx_seq_one_letter_code
_entity_poly.pdbx_strand_id
1 'polypeptide(L)'
;MRRALFPVKLLFLLLSIKPKGHNTLRRGSLKAFLPSRGENGSSRICTTRSSHVGCAPSVIFTPVDRTPRRASFLFWSKEEKNSRCMRLSRSFSRRYISKLFSVIRRGSLLSSSLTYIAPLGASGKYRWEYPNGSDKGEEGRLGGGIKMSEWSGDQVEKRHEGESDLKGEVGRHDGLVTTGKMHTMHTRPTLSAEEVRGRFINYFKEKKHTVMESASVIPYNDNTLLFTNAGMNQFKKIFLGQVDKNSDLGKLKRAVDTQKCIRAGGKHNDLDDVGKDVYHHTFFEMLGNWSFGDYFKEESIDYAWDLLTNVYKIDPNRLYVTYFGGDEKLPGCPEDFEAKRIWLKYLDESRILPFGMKENFWEMAETGPCGPCSEIHYDRIGGRDASSLVNMDDPSVLEIWNIVFMQYNKDEKKNMNKLPFPCIDTGMGLERITSILQNVESNYDTDLFMPIFKQIKEIFNHLPEYGGKVNEEDVGRIDYAYRVVSDHIRCVTIAISDGCLPGNEGRNYVIRRIIRRAIRVGKQIFQVESNVLWFYKLVDSVCQILKKCFTDLQDENRVNYIKSIIKQEEMVFNKTLEKGVDQFNKIIKKSNNAGGDKIFNGKDAFDLYTSYGFPIDLIQIMCEEKNFKLNMFEFNELFKKHQLVSDTNNFKINKFFDLPVEKAHELKEKHGVEATEDHHKYEWNNDDRRNDMKKVDTNIVVIYDGENFIDSIKTPNDDKKYALILKETNFYYENGGQIYDTGVIENGQMKFQVLNVQKMNDYVLHIGILKEGKIEKNDSVHTYVNFDRRKLVACNHTATHLLNFVIKKVLTEYVVNGEGQMKNGDLVQKKNEKEETGMNSIFNCDQKGSLVDDEKLRFDFSFFQNISDDLVSKIESQVNDLIKQELSVSVRTMDLKESKKIKGIRAIFEEDYADVVNVVFIDNDVDKILNHLDVNYSYMCSIELCGGTHIANTKFIKKFIITSEESIGKGIYRINAVTNRKAEEVEAKFDNLYAKYKHIFEDPNEGKLAEVQTYKRILKEDKFLPYIRKNEILNKLEKIEKNIIEKTKNMQKELFNKATAIGKDYALEDKSGVLVDVKLFDALCGNQKVLEKIAQSYCKHNKLCSYFFIIDDEKNTYCVFEMKDSLKGITIQADTFMKEIMQSVEGHSGGGKNKAFGSAAKGKGVIIKELALEALKKYH
;
A
#
# COMPACT_ATOMS: atom_id res chain seq x y z
N MET A 1 -6.19 -55.75 -22.57
CA MET A 1 -7.65 -55.98 -22.48
C MET A 1 -8.35 -54.69 -22.07
N ARG A 2 -9.70 -54.72 -21.96
CA ARG A 2 -10.66 -53.72 -21.44
C ARG A 2 -10.25 -53.04 -20.10
N ARG A 3 -10.86 -51.94 -19.60
CA ARG A 3 -11.52 -50.71 -20.15
C ARG A 3 -12.06 -49.86 -18.96
N ALA A 4 -12.17 -48.53 -19.09
CA ALA A 4 -12.88 -47.57 -18.20
C ALA A 4 -12.32 -47.37 -16.74
N LEU A 5 -12.41 -46.25 -15.99
CA LEU A 5 -12.97 -44.87 -16.08
C LEU A 5 -14.09 -44.53 -15.06
N PHE A 6 -13.74 -43.76 -14.01
CA PHE A 6 -14.58 -42.73 -13.32
C PHE A 6 -15.89 -43.20 -12.61
N PRO A 7 -16.66 -42.35 -11.87
CA PRO A 7 -16.53 -40.91 -11.60
C PRO A 7 -16.61 -40.46 -10.11
N VAL A 8 -16.41 -39.15 -9.89
CA VAL A 8 -16.77 -38.42 -8.65
C VAL A 8 -18.12 -37.71 -8.84
N LYS A 9 -19.06 -37.81 -7.88
CA LYS A 9 -20.08 -36.77 -7.59
C LYS A 9 -20.94 -37.04 -6.34
N LEU A 10 -21.19 -35.97 -5.58
CA LEU A 10 -22.35 -35.67 -4.69
C LEU A 10 -22.81 -36.71 -3.64
N LEU A 11 -22.85 -36.30 -2.36
CA LEU A 11 -24.11 -35.82 -1.74
C LEU A 11 -23.86 -34.92 -0.50
N PHE A 12 -24.92 -34.23 -0.06
CA PHE A 12 -25.05 -33.48 1.19
C PHE A 12 -25.88 -34.30 2.22
N LEU A 13 -26.02 -33.80 3.45
CA LEU A 13 -26.84 -34.32 4.57
C LEU A 13 -26.41 -35.67 5.18
N LEU A 14 -25.98 -35.63 6.45
CA LEU A 14 -26.91 -35.84 7.58
C LEU A 14 -26.31 -35.34 8.92
N LEU A 15 -27.17 -35.14 9.91
CA LEU A 15 -26.85 -34.64 11.26
C LEU A 15 -26.84 -35.76 12.30
N SER A 16 -26.27 -35.45 13.47
CA SER A 16 -26.53 -36.06 14.80
C SER A 16 -25.63 -37.22 15.26
N ILE A 17 -24.63 -36.87 16.09
CA ILE A 17 -24.19 -37.73 17.21
C ILE A 17 -24.25 -36.89 18.50
N LYS A 18 -24.76 -37.47 19.58
CA LYS A 18 -24.91 -36.83 20.90
C LYS A 18 -23.90 -37.40 21.90
N PRO A 19 -23.45 -36.59 22.88
CA PRO A 19 -23.21 -37.06 24.25
C PRO A 19 -24.50 -36.96 25.11
N LYS A 20 -24.56 -37.70 26.21
CA LYS A 20 -25.65 -37.65 27.21
C LYS A 20 -25.10 -37.33 28.61
N GLY A 21 -25.86 -36.52 29.36
CA GLY A 21 -25.73 -36.38 30.82
C GLY A 21 -24.66 -35.37 31.27
N HIS A 22 -24.76 -34.80 32.48
CA HIS A 22 -25.89 -34.82 33.43
C HIS A 22 -25.80 -33.63 34.42
N ASN A 23 -26.84 -33.40 35.23
CA ASN A 23 -26.91 -32.48 36.39
C ASN A 23 -27.00 -30.96 36.07
N THR A 24 -27.63 -30.06 36.86
CA THR A 24 -28.97 -30.03 37.53
C THR A 24 -29.16 -28.69 38.26
N LEU A 25 -30.39 -28.12 38.31
CA LEU A 25 -30.86 -27.05 39.26
C LEU A 25 -30.20 -25.64 39.08
N ARG A 26 -30.78 -24.45 39.37
CA ARG A 26 -32.11 -23.90 39.79
C ARG A 26 -32.32 -22.58 38.96
N ARG A 27 -33.50 -22.15 38.47
CA ARG A 27 -34.79 -21.72 39.08
C ARG A 27 -34.81 -20.25 39.63
N GLY A 28 -35.56 -19.36 38.96
CA GLY A 28 -35.94 -17.99 39.39
C GLY A 28 -35.72 -16.92 38.30
N SER A 29 -36.58 -15.91 38.06
CA SER A 29 -37.95 -15.61 38.55
C SER A 29 -38.69 -14.62 37.62
N LEU A 30 -40.03 -14.63 37.57
CA LEU A 30 -40.86 -13.67 36.79
C LEU A 30 -41.27 -12.43 37.60
N LYS A 31 -41.36 -11.27 36.92
CA LYS A 31 -42.51 -10.31 36.83
C LYS A 31 -41.98 -9.01 36.15
N ALA A 32 -42.54 -8.41 35.09
CA ALA A 32 -43.91 -8.15 34.64
C ALA A 32 -44.55 -6.87 35.24
N PHE A 33 -44.97 -5.93 34.38
CA PHE A 33 -46.27 -5.22 34.47
C PHE A 33 -46.68 -4.60 33.11
N LEU A 34 -47.96 -4.21 33.02
CA LEU A 34 -48.77 -3.75 31.87
C LEU A 34 -49.65 -2.57 32.37
N PRO A 35 -50.67 -2.05 31.64
CA PRO A 35 -50.69 -1.46 30.29
C PRO A 35 -51.48 -0.12 30.26
N SER A 36 -51.72 0.45 29.06
CA SER A 36 -53.05 1.02 28.71
C SER A 36 -53.26 1.10 27.19
N ARG A 37 -54.51 1.31 26.75
CA ARG A 37 -54.98 1.34 25.34
C ARG A 37 -56.12 2.36 25.19
N GLY A 38 -56.37 2.81 23.96
CA GLY A 38 -57.65 3.36 23.51
C GLY A 38 -57.51 4.61 22.62
N GLU A 39 -58.44 4.94 21.72
CA GLU A 39 -59.59 4.18 21.17
C GLU A 39 -60.18 5.01 19.98
N ASN A 40 -60.45 4.49 18.78
CA ASN A 40 -61.76 4.03 18.23
C ASN A 40 -61.73 4.24 16.69
N GLY A 41 -62.52 3.61 15.81
CA GLY A 41 -63.46 2.48 15.96
C GLY A 41 -64.29 2.20 14.68
N SER A 42 -64.82 0.98 14.52
CA SER A 42 -65.82 0.51 13.51
C SER A 42 -65.40 0.39 12.01
N SER A 43 -65.91 -0.55 11.18
CA SER A 43 -66.53 -1.87 11.44
C SER A 43 -66.65 -2.78 10.19
N ARG A 44 -66.92 -4.09 10.43
CA ARG A 44 -67.70 -5.08 9.63
C ARG A 44 -67.10 -5.93 8.48
N ILE A 45 -67.31 -7.26 8.65
CA ILE A 45 -67.67 -8.34 7.67
C ILE A 45 -66.60 -9.35 7.19
N CYS A 46 -67.09 -10.58 6.98
CA CYS A 46 -66.47 -11.91 7.09
C CYS A 46 -65.87 -12.53 5.79
N THR A 47 -64.95 -13.50 5.96
CA THR A 47 -64.77 -14.78 5.19
C THR A 47 -64.46 -14.72 3.66
N THR A 48 -63.81 -15.69 2.97
CA THR A 48 -63.57 -17.13 3.25
C THR A 48 -62.33 -17.69 2.50
N ARG A 49 -61.73 -18.77 3.03
CA ARG A 49 -61.00 -19.90 2.38
C ARG A 49 -60.45 -19.82 0.93
N SER A 50 -59.14 -20.15 0.81
CA SER A 50 -58.50 -21.11 -0.14
C SER A 50 -58.56 -20.82 -1.67
N SER A 51 -57.70 -21.35 -2.56
CA SER A 51 -56.87 -22.57 -2.50
C SER A 51 -55.69 -22.58 -3.50
N HIS A 52 -54.80 -23.58 -3.34
CA HIS A 52 -54.07 -24.40 -4.33
C HIS A 52 -53.71 -23.87 -5.76
N VAL A 53 -52.42 -23.87 -6.16
CA VAL A 53 -51.58 -24.97 -6.72
C VAL A 53 -51.72 -25.15 -8.25
N GLY A 54 -50.57 -25.13 -8.93
CA GLY A 54 -50.31 -25.90 -10.16
C GLY A 54 -50.80 -25.30 -11.48
N CYS A 55 -49.87 -24.98 -12.38
CA CYS A 55 -49.53 -25.85 -13.52
C CYS A 55 -48.51 -25.18 -14.46
N ALA A 56 -47.62 -25.99 -15.04
CA ALA A 56 -47.01 -25.65 -16.32
C ALA A 56 -48.01 -25.98 -17.45
N PRO A 57 -47.84 -25.39 -18.64
CA PRO A 57 -47.39 -26.28 -19.71
C PRO A 57 -46.26 -25.71 -20.57
N SER A 58 -45.47 -26.61 -21.13
CA SER A 58 -44.65 -26.37 -22.32
C SER A 58 -45.53 -26.11 -23.56
N VAL A 59 -45.06 -25.31 -24.51
CA VAL A 59 -44.88 -25.71 -25.94
C VAL A 59 -44.33 -24.55 -26.79
N ILE A 60 -43.21 -24.84 -27.46
CA ILE A 60 -42.80 -24.47 -28.83
C ILE A 60 -43.56 -23.30 -29.51
N PHE A 61 -42.85 -22.21 -29.87
CA PHE A 61 -42.53 -21.91 -31.29
C PHE A 61 -41.37 -20.91 -31.47
N THR A 62 -40.86 -20.85 -32.70
CA THR A 62 -39.63 -20.18 -33.15
C THR A 62 -39.77 -18.67 -33.43
N PRO A 63 -38.67 -17.91 -33.61
CA PRO A 63 -38.67 -16.44 -33.77
C PRO A 63 -38.98 -16.02 -35.23
N VAL A 64 -38.44 -14.87 -35.68
CA VAL A 64 -38.60 -14.22 -37.01
C VAL A 64 -39.84 -13.28 -37.04
N ASP A 65 -39.82 -12.05 -37.59
CA ASP A 65 -38.84 -11.40 -38.47
C ASP A 65 -38.54 -9.90 -38.22
N ARG A 66 -37.48 -9.45 -38.90
CA ARG A 66 -37.12 -8.11 -39.43
C ARG A 66 -38.09 -6.91 -39.30
N THR A 67 -37.49 -5.78 -38.90
CA THR A 67 -37.75 -4.40 -39.36
C THR A 67 -37.80 -4.27 -40.90
N PRO A 68 -38.37 -3.21 -41.56
CA PRO A 68 -38.62 -1.86 -41.00
C PRO A 68 -39.91 -1.14 -41.49
N ARG A 69 -40.25 -0.01 -40.84
CA ARG A 69 -40.91 1.12 -41.52
C ARG A 69 -40.31 2.47 -41.08
N ARG A 70 -40.19 3.39 -42.05
CA ARG A 70 -39.82 4.80 -41.83
C ARG A 70 -41.09 5.65 -41.70
N ALA A 71 -41.17 6.46 -40.66
CA ALA A 71 -41.89 7.73 -40.56
C ALA A 71 -41.11 8.59 -39.53
N SER A 72 -40.86 9.89 -39.67
CA SER A 72 -41.76 11.00 -40.03
C SER A 72 -42.81 11.24 -38.94
N PHE A 73 -43.03 12.45 -38.42
CA PHE A 73 -42.32 13.74 -38.49
C PHE A 73 -42.90 14.64 -37.37
N LEU A 74 -42.27 15.79 -37.07
CA LEU A 74 -42.88 17.00 -36.46
C LEU A 74 -43.71 16.88 -35.15
N PHE A 75 -43.19 17.56 -34.12
CA PHE A 75 -43.90 18.46 -33.20
C PHE A 75 -45.44 18.56 -33.28
N TRP A 76 -46.07 18.49 -32.11
CA TRP A 76 -47.04 19.50 -31.70
C TRP A 76 -46.59 20.10 -30.35
N SER A 77 -46.84 21.39 -30.15
CA SER A 77 -46.58 22.14 -28.92
C SER A 77 -47.68 23.20 -28.74
N LYS A 78 -47.70 23.83 -27.55
CA LYS A 78 -48.68 24.86 -27.11
C LYS A 78 -50.07 24.29 -26.76
N GLU A 79 -50.92 25.00 -26.02
CA GLU A 79 -50.81 26.35 -25.39
C GLU A 79 -51.28 26.20 -23.91
N GLU A 80 -50.96 27.04 -22.92
CA GLU A 80 -51.17 28.49 -22.78
C GLU A 80 -50.11 29.10 -21.81
N LYS A 81 -49.80 30.42 -21.76
CA LYS A 81 -50.32 31.59 -22.50
C LYS A 81 -49.24 32.69 -22.58
N ASN A 82 -49.07 33.29 -23.78
CA ASN A 82 -48.93 34.73 -24.09
C ASN A 82 -47.98 35.65 -23.26
N SER A 83 -47.18 36.57 -23.86
CA SER A 83 -47.10 37.00 -25.28
C SER A 83 -45.87 37.89 -25.61
N ARG A 84 -45.36 37.80 -26.85
CA ARG A 84 -44.40 38.72 -27.56
C ARG A 84 -42.97 38.81 -26.94
N CYS A 85 -41.85 38.72 -27.68
CA CYS A 85 -41.47 38.43 -29.08
C CYS A 85 -39.94 38.09 -29.10
N MET A 86 -39.16 37.78 -30.17
CA MET A 86 -39.24 37.74 -31.65
C MET A 86 -38.40 36.51 -32.16
N ARG A 87 -38.64 35.87 -33.32
CA ARG A 87 -38.05 36.07 -34.69
C ARG A 87 -36.49 36.13 -34.75
N LEU A 88 -35.76 35.36 -35.58
CA LEU A 88 -36.08 34.55 -36.80
C LEU A 88 -35.16 33.30 -37.07
N SER A 89 -35.77 32.28 -37.70
CA SER A 89 -35.33 31.22 -38.67
C SER A 89 -33.91 31.17 -39.31
N ARG A 90 -33.37 30.10 -39.97
CA ARG A 90 -33.74 28.66 -40.26
C ARG A 90 -32.57 27.92 -40.98
N SER A 91 -32.64 26.57 -41.08
CA SER A 91 -31.89 25.65 -42.02
C SER A 91 -30.37 25.48 -41.77
N PHE A 92 -29.64 24.42 -42.19
CA PHE A 92 -29.82 23.40 -43.27
C PHE A 92 -29.59 21.92 -42.79
N SER A 93 -29.32 20.96 -43.70
CA SER A 93 -29.52 19.51 -43.50
C SER A 93 -28.28 18.59 -43.68
N ARG A 94 -28.39 17.33 -43.21
CA ARG A 94 -27.34 16.29 -43.26
C ARG A 94 -27.21 15.63 -44.65
N ARG A 95 -25.97 15.44 -45.12
CA ARG A 95 -25.55 14.36 -46.05
C ARG A 95 -24.25 13.72 -45.53
N TYR A 96 -23.95 12.50 -45.99
CA TYR A 96 -22.72 11.72 -45.73
C TYR A 96 -22.37 11.38 -44.27
N ILE A 97 -23.06 10.38 -43.72
CA ILE A 97 -22.42 9.35 -42.89
C ILE A 97 -22.35 8.08 -43.75
N SER A 98 -21.17 7.75 -44.29
CA SER A 98 -20.75 6.41 -44.77
C SER A 98 -19.46 6.50 -45.60
N LYS A 99 -18.31 6.72 -44.96
CA LYS A 99 -16.98 6.40 -45.54
C LYS A 99 -15.87 6.16 -44.51
N LEU A 100 -16.26 5.84 -43.27
CA LEU A 100 -15.33 5.31 -42.27
C LEU A 100 -15.03 3.84 -42.63
N PHE A 101 -13.75 3.46 -42.62
CA PHE A 101 -13.20 2.17 -43.07
C PHE A 101 -13.28 1.88 -44.59
N SER A 102 -12.21 2.18 -45.34
CA SER A 102 -11.26 1.15 -45.86
C SER A 102 -10.45 1.57 -47.12
N VAL A 103 -9.23 2.11 -46.91
CA VAL A 103 -8.07 2.00 -47.81
C VAL A 103 -6.85 1.90 -46.88
N ILE A 104 -6.37 0.70 -46.57
CA ILE A 104 -5.29 -0.04 -47.26
C ILE A 104 -3.90 0.59 -47.08
N ARG A 105 -3.00 -0.20 -46.45
CA ARG A 105 -1.55 0.00 -46.33
C ARG A 105 -0.89 0.35 -47.68
N ARG A 106 0.03 1.31 -47.72
CA ARG A 106 1.29 1.29 -48.50
C ARG A 106 2.11 2.58 -48.26
N GLY A 107 3.42 2.50 -48.53
CA GLY A 107 4.25 3.66 -48.88
C GLY A 107 4.88 4.42 -47.70
N SER A 108 6.19 4.29 -47.59
CA SER A 108 7.05 5.30 -46.97
C SER A 108 7.32 6.45 -47.96
N LEU A 109 7.68 7.62 -47.42
CA LEU A 109 8.45 8.71 -48.07
C LEU A 109 7.94 9.29 -49.40
N LEU A 110 7.63 10.60 -49.39
CA LEU A 110 7.86 11.48 -50.54
C LEU A 110 8.15 12.91 -50.07
N SER A 111 9.03 13.61 -50.80
CA SER A 111 9.52 14.95 -50.46
C SER A 111 9.54 15.86 -51.70
N SER A 112 8.77 16.95 -51.66
CA SER A 112 8.78 18.07 -52.63
C SER A 112 7.97 19.22 -52.01
N SER A 113 8.40 20.48 -51.87
CA SER A 113 9.16 21.40 -52.75
C SER A 113 8.30 22.10 -53.83
N LEU A 114 8.27 23.45 -53.77
CA LEU A 114 8.02 24.43 -54.87
C LEU A 114 6.56 24.57 -55.41
N THR A 115 5.95 25.75 -55.71
CA THR A 115 6.16 27.18 -55.32
C THR A 115 5.01 28.10 -55.84
N TYR A 116 5.04 29.43 -55.52
CA TYR A 116 4.65 30.59 -56.40
C TYR A 116 3.15 30.96 -56.59
N ILE A 117 2.66 32.23 -56.70
CA ILE A 117 3.16 33.64 -56.58
C ILE A 117 2.08 34.55 -55.89
N ALA A 118 2.53 35.62 -55.20
CA ALA A 118 1.98 36.97 -54.79
C ALA A 118 0.58 37.51 -55.29
N PRO A 119 0.06 38.74 -54.92
CA PRO A 119 0.70 39.88 -54.22
C PRO A 119 -0.17 40.77 -53.25
N LEU A 120 0.45 41.88 -52.77
CA LEU A 120 -0.09 43.15 -52.21
C LEU A 120 -0.65 43.23 -50.76
N GLY A 121 -0.15 44.22 -49.98
CA GLY A 121 -0.70 44.70 -48.68
C GLY A 121 0.38 45.21 -47.68
N ALA A 122 0.14 46.30 -46.96
CA ALA A 122 1.06 46.93 -45.97
C ALA A 122 0.26 47.83 -44.98
N SER A 123 0.77 48.47 -43.91
CA SER A 123 2.11 48.67 -43.30
C SER A 123 1.94 48.99 -41.78
N GLY A 124 2.92 49.22 -40.89
CA GLY A 124 4.39 49.24 -40.96
C GLY A 124 5.02 50.19 -39.91
N LYS A 125 6.33 50.03 -39.60
CA LYS A 125 7.17 50.79 -38.62
C LYS A 125 6.90 50.46 -37.12
N TYR A 126 7.85 50.60 -36.17
CA TYR A 126 9.13 51.35 -36.13
C TYR A 126 10.36 50.54 -35.63
N ARG A 127 11.54 51.20 -35.69
CA ARG A 127 12.92 50.81 -35.26
C ARG A 127 13.07 50.70 -33.72
N TRP A 128 14.18 50.28 -33.10
CA TRP A 128 15.64 50.28 -33.44
C TRP A 128 16.31 48.94 -32.99
N GLU A 129 17.37 48.34 -33.55
CA GLU A 129 18.65 48.74 -34.21
C GLU A 129 19.88 48.71 -33.24
N TYR A 130 20.90 47.89 -33.60
CA TYR A 130 22.15 47.59 -32.85
C TYR A 130 23.37 48.29 -33.48
N PRO A 131 24.54 48.28 -32.82
CA PRO A 131 25.74 47.76 -33.52
C PRO A 131 26.78 46.97 -32.67
N ASN A 132 27.42 45.99 -33.31
CA ASN A 132 28.86 45.57 -33.35
C ASN A 132 29.76 45.61 -32.08
N GLY A 133 30.74 44.71 -31.87
CA GLY A 133 31.13 43.50 -32.63
C GLY A 133 32.60 43.03 -32.39
N SER A 134 32.92 41.81 -32.87
CA SER A 134 34.25 41.22 -33.23
C SER A 134 35.40 41.01 -32.21
N ASP A 135 36.01 39.81 -32.28
CA ASP A 135 37.45 39.45 -32.08
C ASP A 135 38.12 39.63 -30.67
N LYS A 136 39.22 38.94 -30.28
CA LYS A 136 39.90 37.65 -30.61
C LYS A 136 40.99 37.33 -29.54
N GLY A 137 41.55 36.11 -29.53
CA GLY A 137 42.73 35.68 -28.72
C GLY A 137 42.34 34.98 -27.40
N GLU A 138 42.84 33.80 -27.02
CA GLU A 138 44.25 33.35 -26.85
C GLU A 138 44.98 34.16 -25.76
N GLU A 139 45.76 33.62 -24.82
CA GLU A 139 46.10 32.31 -24.23
C GLU A 139 47.01 32.68 -23.04
N GLY A 140 47.07 31.90 -21.95
CA GLY A 140 47.97 32.22 -20.84
C GLY A 140 47.73 31.40 -19.58
N ARG A 141 48.77 30.68 -19.12
CA ARG A 141 48.76 29.88 -17.88
C ARG A 141 49.67 30.51 -16.81
N LEU A 142 49.60 29.92 -15.61
CA LEU A 142 50.46 30.11 -14.43
C LEU A 142 50.10 31.34 -13.57
N GLY A 143 50.18 31.26 -12.23
CA GLY A 143 50.44 30.10 -11.38
C GLY A 143 50.65 30.45 -9.90
N GLY A 144 50.28 29.53 -8.99
CA GLY A 144 50.33 29.75 -7.53
C GLY A 144 49.17 30.64 -7.01
N GLY A 145 48.86 30.63 -5.71
CA GLY A 145 49.39 29.80 -4.62
C GLY A 145 49.27 30.50 -3.25
N ILE A 146 49.25 29.70 -2.17
CA ILE A 146 49.23 30.13 -0.74
C ILE A 146 47.85 30.53 -0.18
N LYS A 147 47.68 30.28 1.12
CA LYS A 147 46.45 30.43 1.93
C LYS A 147 46.28 31.85 2.46
N MET A 148 45.06 32.19 2.88
CA MET A 148 44.85 33.06 4.04
C MET A 148 43.95 32.38 5.07
N SER A 149 44.27 32.58 6.33
CA SER A 149 43.50 32.16 7.51
C SER A 149 42.89 33.40 8.19
N GLU A 150 41.88 33.15 9.01
CA GLU A 150 41.47 33.91 10.21
C GLU A 150 41.92 35.38 10.35
N TRP A 151 40.96 36.29 10.52
CA TRP A 151 41.10 37.24 11.63
C TRP A 151 39.76 37.69 12.24
N SER A 152 39.82 37.93 13.55
CA SER A 152 38.79 38.53 14.40
C SER A 152 39.00 40.04 14.52
N GLY A 153 37.94 40.81 14.74
CA GLY A 153 38.04 42.24 15.09
C GLY A 153 36.71 42.81 15.56
N ASP A 154 36.73 43.64 16.59
CA ASP A 154 35.54 44.17 17.28
C ASP A 154 35.62 45.71 17.44
N GLN A 155 34.46 46.35 17.53
CA GLN A 155 34.18 47.77 17.86
C GLN A 155 34.67 48.88 16.91
N VAL A 156 33.84 49.94 16.79
CA VAL A 156 34.15 51.31 17.28
C VAL A 156 32.94 52.27 17.07
N GLU A 157 32.71 53.12 18.08
CA GLU A 157 32.02 54.43 18.21
C GLU A 157 31.35 55.13 17.01
N LYS A 158 30.47 56.16 17.10
CA LYS A 158 29.56 56.86 18.05
C LYS A 158 29.04 58.11 17.28
N ARG A 159 27.81 58.57 17.57
CA ARG A 159 27.29 59.97 17.47
C ARG A 159 27.49 60.79 16.17
N HIS A 160 26.38 61.36 15.67
CA HIS A 160 26.23 62.82 15.62
C HIS A 160 24.74 63.24 15.64
N GLU A 161 24.46 64.43 16.15
CA GLU A 161 23.13 65.09 16.19
C GLU A 161 23.09 66.27 15.20
N GLY A 162 21.89 66.72 14.79
CA GLY A 162 21.71 67.99 14.06
C GLY A 162 20.43 68.08 13.22
N GLU A 163 19.50 68.96 13.60
CA GLU A 163 18.31 69.36 12.82
C GLU A 163 18.56 70.65 12.02
N SER A 164 17.88 70.85 10.88
CA SER A 164 17.34 72.17 10.47
C SER A 164 16.44 72.15 9.20
N ASP A 165 15.12 71.99 9.39
CA ASP A 165 14.05 72.97 9.06
C ASP A 165 13.77 73.50 7.60
N LEU A 166 12.51 73.95 7.42
CA LEU A 166 11.95 74.94 6.45
C LEU A 166 11.21 74.53 5.14
N LYS A 167 9.87 74.41 5.27
CA LYS A 167 8.78 75.14 4.52
C LYS A 167 8.33 74.83 3.07
N GLY A 168 7.00 74.85 2.90
CA GLY A 168 6.24 75.16 1.65
C GLY A 168 5.56 73.94 0.97
N GLU A 169 4.32 73.98 0.46
CA GLU A 169 3.23 74.99 0.54
C GLU A 169 1.85 74.27 0.37
N VAL A 170 0.71 74.98 0.32
CA VAL A 170 -0.64 74.44 0.58
C VAL A 170 -1.61 74.50 -0.62
N GLY A 171 -2.43 73.45 -0.81
CA GLY A 171 -3.63 73.45 -1.65
C GLY A 171 -4.82 72.73 -0.98
N ARG A 172 -6.02 73.34 -1.02
CA ARG A 172 -7.31 72.79 -0.52
C ARG A 172 -8.22 72.42 -1.72
N HIS A 173 -9.47 71.95 -1.65
CA HIS A 173 -10.56 71.70 -0.66
C HIS A 173 -11.35 70.47 -1.21
N ASP A 174 -12.24 69.69 -0.58
CA ASP A 174 -12.72 69.40 0.80
C ASP A 174 -13.59 68.09 0.70
N GLY A 175 -14.12 67.44 1.74
CA GLY A 175 -14.14 67.71 3.19
C GLY A 175 -15.03 66.69 3.96
N LEU A 176 -15.24 66.94 5.26
CA LEU A 176 -16.11 66.24 6.24
C LEU A 176 -16.09 64.69 6.30
N VAL A 177 -15.51 64.14 7.38
CA VAL A 177 -16.21 63.27 8.37
C VAL A 177 -15.70 63.64 9.78
N THR A 178 -16.47 63.34 10.83
CA THR A 178 -16.31 63.80 12.21
C THR A 178 -15.18 63.13 13.02
N THR A 179 -14.78 63.81 14.11
CA THR A 179 -13.71 63.40 15.03
C THR A 179 -14.05 62.20 15.91
N GLY A 180 -13.12 61.24 16.00
CA GLY A 180 -13.02 60.26 17.08
C GLY A 180 -11.56 60.12 17.54
N LYS A 181 -11.30 60.11 18.85
CA LYS A 181 -9.92 59.99 19.37
C LYS A 181 -9.41 58.56 19.21
N MET A 182 -8.43 58.34 18.33
CA MET A 182 -7.63 57.12 18.38
C MET A 182 -6.69 57.17 19.58
N HIS A 183 -6.87 56.24 20.53
CA HIS A 183 -5.76 55.86 21.40
C HIS A 183 -4.75 55.09 20.55
N THR A 184 -3.51 55.59 20.49
CA THR A 184 -2.38 54.86 19.90
C THR A 184 -2.01 53.69 20.81
N MET A 185 -2.53 52.49 20.51
CA MET A 185 -2.03 51.26 21.15
C MET A 185 -0.56 51.06 20.77
N HIS A 186 0.30 50.86 21.77
CA HIS A 186 1.67 50.42 21.53
C HIS A 186 1.65 48.96 21.05
N THR A 187 1.78 48.75 19.75
CA THR A 187 2.04 47.42 19.18
C THR A 187 3.39 46.91 19.67
N ARG A 188 3.37 45.80 20.41
CA ARG A 188 4.60 45.06 20.73
C ARG A 188 5.15 44.42 19.44
N PRO A 189 6.46 44.20 19.32
CA PRO A 189 7.00 43.26 18.33
C PRO A 189 6.37 41.89 18.55
N THR A 190 5.76 41.33 17.51
CA THR A 190 5.25 39.95 17.51
C THR A 190 6.43 38.98 17.38
N LEU A 191 6.44 37.93 18.21
CA LEU A 191 7.54 36.96 18.23
C LEU A 191 7.33 35.89 17.16
N SER A 192 8.37 35.62 16.37
CA SER A 192 8.41 34.46 15.47
C SER A 192 8.39 33.14 16.27
N ALA A 193 7.89 32.06 15.67
CA ALA A 193 7.91 30.74 16.31
C ALA A 193 9.34 30.27 16.65
N GLU A 194 10.34 30.73 15.89
CA GLU A 194 11.76 30.53 16.17
C GLU A 194 12.19 31.21 17.48
N GLU A 195 11.82 32.47 17.69
CA GLU A 195 12.09 33.19 18.94
C GLU A 195 11.30 32.64 20.13
N VAL A 196 10.04 32.22 19.92
CA VAL A 196 9.22 31.60 20.98
C VAL A 196 9.90 30.32 21.47
N ARG A 197 10.21 29.38 20.56
CA ARG A 197 10.95 28.15 20.84
C ARG A 197 12.32 28.43 21.49
N GLY A 198 13.07 29.40 20.95
CA GLY A 198 14.39 29.77 21.46
C GLY A 198 14.36 30.35 22.88
N ARG A 199 13.35 31.18 23.21
CA ARG A 199 13.14 31.72 24.56
C ARG A 199 12.80 30.62 25.56
N PHE A 200 11.94 29.65 25.19
CA PHE A 200 11.63 28.49 26.03
C PHE A 200 12.88 27.70 26.43
N ILE A 201 13.65 27.27 25.43
CA ILE A 201 14.85 26.44 25.63
C ILE A 201 15.91 27.19 26.44
N ASN A 202 16.17 28.47 26.12
CA ASN A 202 17.15 29.26 26.85
C ASN A 202 16.75 29.52 28.31
N TYR A 203 15.47 29.80 28.58
CA TYR A 203 14.97 30.01 29.94
C TYR A 203 15.22 28.78 30.84
N PHE A 204 14.84 27.58 30.40
CA PHE A 204 15.07 26.37 31.19
C PHE A 204 16.54 25.97 31.25
N LYS A 205 17.34 26.25 30.21
CA LYS A 205 18.80 26.12 30.25
C LYS A 205 19.43 27.00 31.35
N GLU A 206 18.93 28.21 31.57
CA GLU A 206 19.31 29.06 32.72
C GLU A 206 18.86 28.46 34.07
N LYS A 207 17.70 27.78 34.12
CA LYS A 207 17.27 26.98 35.29
C LYS A 207 18.00 25.61 35.42
N LYS A 208 19.11 25.42 34.69
CA LYS A 208 20.00 24.23 34.68
C LYS A 208 19.38 22.95 34.09
N HIS A 209 18.41 23.07 33.17
CA HIS A 209 17.93 21.94 32.39
C HIS A 209 18.90 21.61 31.26
N THR A 210 19.17 20.32 31.06
CA THR A 210 19.92 19.84 29.89
C THR A 210 19.04 19.98 28.65
N VAL A 211 19.53 20.69 27.63
CA VAL A 211 18.86 20.76 26.33
C VAL A 211 19.02 19.41 25.63
N MET A 212 17.91 18.77 25.27
CA MET A 212 17.88 17.50 24.56
C MET A 212 17.53 17.73 23.08
N GLU A 213 18.00 16.84 22.21
CA GLU A 213 17.50 16.79 20.82
C GLU A 213 16.15 16.08 20.76
N SER A 214 15.27 16.54 19.87
CA SER A 214 13.91 16.04 19.70
C SER A 214 13.90 14.56 19.28
N ALA A 215 13.29 13.69 20.08
CA ALA A 215 13.24 12.26 19.79
C ALA A 215 12.42 11.97 18.52
N SER A 216 12.58 10.77 17.97
CA SER A 216 11.82 10.33 16.78
C SER A 216 10.30 10.33 17.03
N VAL A 217 9.51 10.66 16.01
CA VAL A 217 8.05 10.41 16.03
C VAL A 217 7.72 8.91 16.00
N ILE A 218 8.70 8.06 15.69
CA ILE A 218 8.61 6.61 15.84
C ILE A 218 9.08 6.23 17.26
N PRO A 219 8.20 5.79 18.16
CA PRO A 219 8.62 5.24 19.44
C PRO A 219 9.30 3.88 19.20
N TYR A 220 10.62 3.85 19.38
CA TYR A 220 11.41 2.62 19.44
C TYR A 220 11.23 1.96 20.81
N ASN A 221 11.17 0.63 20.84
CA ASN A 221 11.00 -0.16 22.08
C ASN A 221 9.70 0.13 22.88
N ASP A 222 8.65 0.69 22.25
CA ASP A 222 7.33 0.83 22.87
C ASP A 222 6.20 0.43 21.91
N ASN A 223 5.64 -0.76 22.14
CA ASN A 223 4.54 -1.32 21.35
C ASN A 223 3.16 -0.77 21.76
N THR A 224 3.06 0.11 22.76
CA THR A 224 1.78 0.71 23.19
C THR A 224 1.34 1.90 22.34
N LEU A 225 2.23 2.47 21.51
CA LEU A 225 2.00 3.69 20.73
C LEU A 225 2.41 3.55 19.26
N LEU A 226 1.58 4.05 18.35
CA LEU A 226 1.91 4.12 16.92
C LEU A 226 2.90 5.25 16.59
N PHE A 227 2.81 6.35 17.34
CA PHE A 227 3.68 7.53 17.23
C PHE A 227 3.91 8.15 18.61
N THR A 228 4.99 8.92 18.73
CA THR A 228 5.28 9.79 19.87
C THR A 228 4.19 10.85 19.98
N ASN A 229 3.44 10.85 21.09
CA ASN A 229 2.26 11.68 21.31
C ASN A 229 2.45 12.75 22.40
N ALA A 230 3.53 12.67 23.18
CA ALA A 230 3.93 13.63 24.21
C ALA A 230 5.45 13.61 24.43
N GLY A 231 6.03 14.72 24.92
CA GLY A 231 7.46 14.84 25.20
C GLY A 231 8.02 13.79 26.15
N MET A 232 7.21 13.37 27.14
CA MET A 232 7.59 12.34 28.13
C MET A 232 7.94 10.96 27.54
N ASN A 233 7.48 10.62 26.33
CA ASN A 233 7.61 9.26 25.80
C ASN A 233 9.08 8.79 25.75
N GLN A 234 10.00 9.68 25.37
CA GLN A 234 11.44 9.37 25.31
C GLN A 234 12.06 9.10 26.69
N PHE A 235 11.49 9.67 27.76
CA PHE A 235 11.97 9.54 29.14
C PHE A 235 11.23 8.45 29.93
N LYS A 236 10.32 7.68 29.31
CA LYS A 236 9.51 6.61 29.94
C LYS A 236 10.32 5.70 30.89
N LYS A 237 11.53 5.29 30.49
CA LYS A 237 12.42 4.45 31.30
C LYS A 237 12.90 5.15 32.58
N ILE A 238 13.12 6.48 32.57
CA ILE A 238 13.55 7.26 33.75
C ILE A 238 12.44 7.29 34.80
N PHE A 239 11.22 7.67 34.40
CA PHE A 239 10.05 7.71 35.31
C PHE A 239 9.82 6.35 35.99
N LEU A 240 9.99 5.25 35.24
CA LEU A 240 9.83 3.89 35.76
C LEU A 240 11.04 3.38 36.57
N GLY A 241 12.14 4.13 36.67
CA GLY A 241 13.37 3.70 37.36
C GLY A 241 14.13 2.58 36.66
N GLN A 242 13.91 2.38 35.36
CA GLN A 242 14.43 1.25 34.55
C GLN A 242 15.74 1.56 33.81
N VAL A 243 16.33 2.74 34.01
CA VAL A 243 17.57 3.17 33.35
C VAL A 243 18.78 2.82 34.23
N ASP A 244 19.87 2.34 33.61
CA ASP A 244 21.16 2.22 34.29
C ASP A 244 21.63 3.61 34.75
N LYS A 245 21.87 3.74 36.07
CA LYS A 245 22.32 4.96 36.74
C LYS A 245 23.66 5.48 36.22
N ASN A 246 24.47 4.65 35.57
CA ASN A 246 25.76 5.02 34.99
C ASN A 246 25.65 5.52 33.53
N SER A 247 24.52 5.26 32.86
CA SER A 247 24.22 5.80 31.53
C SER A 247 23.96 7.31 31.59
N ASP A 248 24.10 8.01 30.46
CA ASP A 248 23.88 9.46 30.43
C ASP A 248 22.41 9.85 30.65
N LEU A 249 21.49 8.99 30.19
CA LEU A 249 20.06 9.08 30.49
C LEU A 249 19.77 8.86 31.99
N GLY A 250 20.58 8.06 32.69
CA GLY A 250 20.46 7.81 34.13
C GLY A 250 21.03 8.91 35.02
N LYS A 251 21.88 9.79 34.47
CA LYS A 251 22.42 11.00 35.13
C LYS A 251 21.51 12.22 34.96
N LEU A 252 20.55 12.15 34.03
CA LEU A 252 19.67 13.25 33.66
C LEU A 252 18.68 13.57 34.79
N LYS A 253 18.79 14.77 35.37
CA LYS A 253 17.89 15.26 36.43
C LYS A 253 16.83 16.25 35.97
N ARG A 254 17.20 17.06 34.97
CA ARG A 254 16.39 18.14 34.40
C ARG A 254 16.61 18.16 32.89
N ALA A 255 15.54 18.19 32.09
CA ALA A 255 15.64 18.20 30.63
C ALA A 255 14.69 19.24 30.02
N VAL A 256 15.04 19.80 28.86
CA VAL A 256 14.18 20.68 28.07
C VAL A 256 14.38 20.41 26.58
N ASP A 257 13.30 20.38 25.80
CA ASP A 257 13.35 20.23 24.36
C ASP A 257 12.20 20.92 23.62
N THR A 258 12.07 20.60 22.34
CA THR A 258 10.82 20.71 21.60
C THR A 258 10.52 19.37 20.90
N GLN A 259 9.60 18.58 21.45
CA GLN A 259 9.30 17.24 20.95
C GLN A 259 8.42 17.30 19.70
N LYS A 260 8.85 16.59 18.64
CA LYS A 260 8.04 16.23 17.48
C LYS A 260 6.90 15.29 17.93
N CYS A 261 5.65 15.75 17.91
CA CYS A 261 4.49 14.94 18.31
C CYS A 261 3.54 14.69 17.13
N ILE A 262 3.01 13.46 17.00
CA ILE A 262 1.98 13.09 16.02
C ILE A 262 0.74 12.52 16.71
N ARG A 263 -0.44 13.06 16.39
CA ARG A 263 -1.75 12.60 16.88
C ARG A 263 -2.65 12.11 15.73
N ALA A 264 -2.24 10.98 15.17
CA ALA A 264 -2.99 10.26 14.14
C ALA A 264 -3.03 8.76 14.45
N GLY A 265 -4.21 8.25 14.79
CA GLY A 265 -4.45 6.89 15.25
C GLY A 265 -4.15 6.66 16.75
N GLY A 266 -4.80 5.65 17.34
CA GLY A 266 -4.72 5.36 18.78
C GLY A 266 -5.74 6.13 19.62
N LYS A 267 -5.44 6.33 20.90
CA LYS A 267 -6.30 7.06 21.88
C LYS A 267 -6.46 8.54 21.54
N HIS A 268 -5.44 9.15 20.94
CA HIS A 268 -5.40 10.57 20.58
C HIS A 268 -5.27 10.68 19.05
N ASN A 269 -6.36 11.07 18.36
CA ASN A 269 -6.46 11.04 16.90
C ASN A 269 -7.20 12.30 16.42
N ASP A 270 -6.43 13.33 16.09
CA ASP A 270 -6.93 14.67 15.77
C ASP A 270 -7.11 14.81 14.23
N LEU A 271 -6.65 13.80 13.47
CA LEU A 271 -6.63 13.68 12.01
C LEU A 271 -7.95 14.02 11.30
N ASP A 272 -9.08 13.67 11.89
CA ASP A 272 -10.38 13.86 11.25
C ASP A 272 -10.93 15.28 11.48
N ASP A 273 -10.44 16.00 12.48
CA ASP A 273 -10.83 17.39 12.82
C ASP A 273 -9.91 18.45 12.20
N VAL A 274 -8.63 18.14 11.97
CA VAL A 274 -7.68 18.98 11.22
C VAL A 274 -8.32 19.64 10.00
N GLY A 275 -8.28 20.98 10.01
CA GLY A 275 -8.78 21.89 8.98
C GLY A 275 -10.24 22.35 9.18
N LYS A 276 -11.08 21.60 9.90
CA LYS A 276 -12.45 22.03 10.26
C LYS A 276 -12.38 23.26 11.17
N ASP A 277 -11.61 23.12 12.25
CA ASP A 277 -11.27 24.18 13.19
C ASP A 277 -9.93 24.85 12.84
N VAL A 278 -9.42 25.64 13.78
CA VAL A 278 -8.24 26.50 13.66
C VAL A 278 -7.09 26.13 14.62
N TYR A 279 -7.17 25.02 15.36
CA TYR A 279 -6.25 24.70 16.46
C TYR A 279 -5.86 23.22 16.63
N HIS A 280 -6.52 22.25 16.00
CA HIS A 280 -6.09 20.86 15.92
C HIS A 280 -5.08 20.63 14.79
N HIS A 281 -4.13 19.71 15.03
CA HIS A 281 -3.03 19.39 14.11
C HIS A 281 -2.70 17.89 14.13
N THR A 282 -2.33 17.27 12.99
CA THR A 282 -1.80 15.89 13.03
C THR A 282 -0.35 15.84 13.50
N PHE A 283 0.40 16.93 13.30
CA PHE A 283 1.76 17.13 13.79
C PHE A 283 1.89 18.51 14.42
N PHE A 284 2.47 18.57 15.61
CA PHE A 284 2.74 19.80 16.34
C PHE A 284 4.03 19.66 17.16
N GLU A 285 4.57 20.80 17.59
CA GLU A 285 5.74 20.84 18.46
C GLU A 285 5.33 21.02 19.92
N MET A 286 5.68 20.06 20.78
CA MET A 286 5.45 20.14 22.22
C MET A 286 6.71 20.69 22.90
N LEU A 287 6.68 21.96 23.31
CA LEU A 287 7.69 22.54 24.19
C LEU A 287 7.52 21.92 25.58
N GLY A 288 8.52 21.19 26.06
CA GLY A 288 8.43 20.47 27.33
C GLY A 288 9.65 20.64 28.22
N ASN A 289 9.43 20.61 29.53
CA ASN A 289 10.48 20.60 30.55
C ASN A 289 10.23 19.50 31.57
N TRP A 290 11.29 18.79 31.97
CA TRP A 290 11.19 17.64 32.87
C TRP A 290 12.01 17.80 34.14
N SER A 291 11.51 17.19 35.21
CA SER A 291 12.21 16.98 36.48
C SER A 291 12.14 15.52 36.86
N PHE A 292 13.29 14.91 37.16
CA PHE A 292 13.41 13.52 37.56
C PHE A 292 13.86 13.46 39.04
N GLY A 293 12.93 13.79 39.94
CA GLY A 293 13.19 13.83 41.38
C GLY A 293 14.08 14.99 41.86
N ASP A 294 14.13 16.10 41.11
CA ASP A 294 14.98 17.28 41.42
C ASP A 294 14.15 18.42 42.03
N TYR A 295 13.12 18.89 41.30
CA TYR A 295 12.10 19.84 41.76
C TYR A 295 10.67 19.31 41.46
N PHE A 296 9.63 19.93 42.03
CA PHE A 296 8.23 19.46 41.85
C PHE A 296 7.25 20.63 41.63
N LYS A 297 6.04 20.54 42.18
CA LYS A 297 4.91 21.46 41.92
C LYS A 297 5.27 22.93 42.10
N GLU A 298 5.93 23.26 43.22
CA GLU A 298 6.16 24.66 43.61
C GLU A 298 7.08 25.36 42.60
N GLU A 299 8.27 24.83 42.31
CA GLU A 299 9.15 25.42 41.31
C GLU A 299 8.58 25.30 39.89
N SER A 300 7.81 24.25 39.57
CA SER A 300 7.23 24.11 38.23
C SER A 300 6.14 25.14 37.93
N ILE A 301 5.30 25.48 38.92
CA ILE A 301 4.28 26.53 38.77
C ILE A 301 4.94 27.91 38.78
N ASP A 302 5.88 28.15 39.70
CA ASP A 302 6.65 29.40 39.76
C ASP A 302 7.42 29.66 38.44
N TYR A 303 8.02 28.64 37.80
CA TYR A 303 8.65 28.74 36.47
C TYR A 303 7.65 28.97 35.33
N ALA A 304 6.48 28.31 35.36
CA ALA A 304 5.48 28.49 34.31
C ALA A 304 4.90 29.91 34.31
N TRP A 305 4.61 30.45 35.50
CA TRP A 305 4.17 31.83 35.67
C TRP A 305 5.23 32.84 35.22
N ASP A 306 6.49 32.67 35.63
CA ASP A 306 7.60 33.55 35.27
C ASP A 306 7.88 33.53 33.75
N LEU A 307 7.83 32.36 33.09
CA LEU A 307 7.95 32.31 31.63
C LEU A 307 6.81 33.07 30.92
N LEU A 308 5.55 32.78 31.26
CA LEU A 308 4.39 33.40 30.60
C LEU A 308 4.34 34.92 30.84
N THR A 309 4.51 35.37 32.08
CA THR A 309 4.31 36.77 32.49
C THR A 309 5.58 37.62 32.38
N ASN A 310 6.78 37.07 32.57
CA ASN A 310 8.03 37.83 32.51
C ASN A 310 8.85 37.62 31.22
N VAL A 311 8.84 36.45 30.58
CA VAL A 311 9.63 36.20 29.35
C VAL A 311 8.81 36.45 28.09
N TYR A 312 7.56 35.99 28.06
CA TYR A 312 6.61 36.22 26.96
C TYR A 312 5.73 37.46 27.17
N LYS A 313 5.69 38.02 28.39
CA LYS A 313 4.90 39.22 28.76
C LYS A 313 3.39 39.10 28.53
N ILE A 314 2.83 37.90 28.55
CA ILE A 314 1.39 37.66 28.45
C ILE A 314 0.68 38.33 29.63
N ASP A 315 -0.49 38.90 29.38
CA ASP A 315 -1.30 39.60 30.39
C ASP A 315 -1.83 38.62 31.45
N PRO A 316 -1.43 38.75 32.73
CA PRO A 316 -1.90 37.88 33.81
C PRO A 316 -3.42 37.87 33.97
N ASN A 317 -4.08 39.00 33.69
CA ASN A 317 -5.54 39.18 33.86
C ASN A 317 -6.39 38.36 32.86
N ARG A 318 -5.74 37.66 31.94
CA ARG A 318 -6.34 36.83 30.90
C ARG A 318 -6.02 35.34 31.07
N LEU A 319 -5.24 34.99 32.09
CA LEU A 319 -4.97 33.62 32.48
C LEU A 319 -6.07 33.08 33.41
N TYR A 320 -6.33 31.79 33.25
CA TYR A 320 -7.09 30.92 34.14
C TYR A 320 -6.28 29.64 34.32
N VAL A 321 -6.43 28.94 35.45
CA VAL A 321 -5.72 27.68 35.71
C VAL A 321 -6.65 26.63 36.29
N THR A 322 -6.40 25.37 35.96
CA THR A 322 -7.19 24.23 36.46
C THR A 322 -6.37 23.38 37.44
N TYR A 323 -7.04 22.67 38.34
CA TYR A 323 -6.40 21.68 39.21
C TYR A 323 -7.30 20.46 39.43
N PHE A 324 -6.69 19.34 39.79
CA PHE A 324 -7.42 18.09 40.03
C PHE A 324 -8.29 18.18 41.28
N GLY A 325 -9.61 18.28 41.09
CA GLY A 325 -10.64 18.30 42.14
C GLY A 325 -11.14 16.92 42.56
N GLY A 326 -10.34 15.85 42.32
CA GLY A 326 -10.70 14.48 42.68
C GLY A 326 -11.63 13.77 41.67
N ASP A 327 -11.72 12.44 41.78
CA ASP A 327 -12.71 11.63 41.06
C ASP A 327 -13.00 10.35 41.85
N GLU A 328 -14.28 9.97 42.01
CA GLU A 328 -14.70 8.74 42.70
C GLU A 328 -14.07 7.46 42.09
N LYS A 329 -13.67 7.50 40.81
CA LYS A 329 -13.00 6.40 40.10
C LYS A 329 -11.53 6.23 40.49
N LEU A 330 -10.91 7.23 41.12
CA LEU A 330 -9.51 7.22 41.55
C LEU A 330 -9.37 7.45 43.08
N PRO A 331 -9.92 6.58 43.95
CA PRO A 331 -9.86 6.77 45.40
C PRO A 331 -8.43 6.73 45.99
N GLY A 332 -7.42 6.35 45.20
CA GLY A 332 -5.99 6.45 45.55
C GLY A 332 -5.32 7.78 45.21
N CYS A 333 -6.03 8.73 44.58
CA CYS A 333 -5.57 10.08 44.24
C CYS A 333 -6.57 11.12 44.78
N PRO A 334 -6.27 11.82 45.88
CA PRO A 334 -7.13 12.88 46.41
C PRO A 334 -7.03 14.18 45.58
N GLU A 335 -7.85 15.17 45.93
CA GLU A 335 -7.81 16.52 45.34
C GLU A 335 -6.45 17.20 45.55
N ASP A 336 -5.96 17.91 44.54
CA ASP A 336 -4.65 18.58 44.54
C ASP A 336 -4.72 20.00 45.14
N PHE A 337 -5.08 20.06 46.43
CA PHE A 337 -5.06 21.31 47.20
C PHE A 337 -3.66 21.94 47.29
N GLU A 338 -2.61 21.16 47.07
CA GLU A 338 -1.24 21.67 47.01
C GLU A 338 -1.01 22.54 45.78
N ALA A 339 -1.41 22.08 44.59
CA ALA A 339 -1.39 22.89 43.38
C ALA A 339 -2.28 24.14 43.51
N LYS A 340 -3.49 24.01 44.07
CA LYS A 340 -4.37 25.16 44.36
C LYS A 340 -3.68 26.20 45.26
N ARG A 341 -3.05 25.76 46.36
CA ARG A 341 -2.31 26.62 47.30
C ARG A 341 -1.18 27.40 46.61
N ILE A 342 -0.48 26.78 45.68
CA ILE A 342 0.64 27.42 44.96
C ILE A 342 0.09 28.45 43.95
N TRP A 343 -0.98 28.12 43.21
CA TRP A 343 -1.60 29.07 42.27
C TRP A 343 -2.20 30.31 42.94
N LEU A 344 -2.66 30.20 44.19
CA LEU A 344 -3.13 31.34 45.00
C LEU A 344 -2.03 32.38 45.33
N LYS A 345 -0.75 32.11 45.02
CA LYS A 345 0.31 33.15 44.99
C LYS A 345 0.15 34.16 43.85
N TYR A 346 -0.53 33.75 42.77
CA TYR A 346 -0.42 34.36 41.43
C TYR A 346 -1.75 34.80 40.83
N LEU A 347 -2.84 34.10 41.14
CA LEU A 347 -4.18 34.35 40.60
C LEU A 347 -5.22 34.39 41.72
N ASP A 348 -6.27 35.20 41.52
CA ASP A 348 -7.47 35.19 42.36
C ASP A 348 -8.15 33.82 42.34
N GLU A 349 -8.78 33.41 43.45
CA GLU A 349 -9.42 32.09 43.57
C GLU A 349 -10.51 31.83 42.51
N SER A 350 -11.19 32.87 42.02
CA SER A 350 -12.17 32.79 40.93
C SER A 350 -11.58 32.34 39.58
N ARG A 351 -10.25 32.28 39.45
CA ARG A 351 -9.52 31.84 38.26
C ARG A 351 -8.82 30.49 38.43
N ILE A 352 -9.01 29.83 39.58
CA ILE A 352 -8.35 28.57 39.95
C ILE A 352 -9.42 27.48 40.10
N LEU A 353 -9.67 26.73 39.02
CA LEU A 353 -10.88 25.94 38.83
C LEU A 353 -10.66 24.42 39.02
N PRO A 354 -11.49 23.71 39.80
CA PRO A 354 -11.40 22.25 39.95
C PRO A 354 -12.07 21.50 38.78
N PHE A 355 -11.39 20.50 38.22
CA PHE A 355 -12.01 19.49 37.34
C PHE A 355 -11.59 18.06 37.73
N GLY A 356 -12.32 17.07 37.21
CA GLY A 356 -12.13 15.65 37.56
C GLY A 356 -11.10 14.92 36.70
N MET A 357 -11.22 13.58 36.60
CA MET A 357 -10.25 12.73 35.91
C MET A 357 -10.16 12.95 34.39
N LYS A 358 -11.21 13.45 33.72
CA LYS A 358 -11.20 13.61 32.26
C LYS A 358 -10.28 14.76 31.82
N GLU A 359 -10.18 15.80 32.64
CA GLU A 359 -9.40 17.01 32.38
C GLU A 359 -8.07 16.97 33.15
N ASN A 360 -8.13 17.07 34.49
CA ASN A 360 -6.96 17.27 35.35
C ASN A 360 -6.25 15.97 35.79
N PHE A 361 -6.38 14.86 35.05
CA PHE A 361 -5.61 13.64 35.31
C PHE A 361 -5.02 13.06 34.02
N TRP A 362 -3.70 13.11 33.91
CA TRP A 362 -2.99 12.74 32.68
C TRP A 362 -2.49 11.29 32.68
N GLU A 363 -2.76 10.58 31.58
CA GLU A 363 -2.28 9.21 31.34
C GLU A 363 -1.93 8.97 29.85
N MET A 364 -0.67 8.60 29.61
CA MET A 364 -0.04 8.40 28.28
C MET A 364 -0.79 7.40 27.38
N ALA A 365 -1.25 6.29 27.97
CA ALA A 365 -1.90 5.16 27.31
C ALA A 365 -2.78 4.41 28.35
N GLU A 366 -3.24 3.18 28.06
CA GLU A 366 -3.95 2.37 29.05
C GLU A 366 -3.08 2.00 30.27
N THR A 367 -1.75 1.96 30.10
CA THR A 367 -0.73 1.65 31.11
C THR A 367 0.45 2.63 31.00
N GLY A 368 1.24 2.75 32.08
CA GLY A 368 2.44 3.61 32.15
C GLY A 368 2.35 4.76 33.16
N PRO A 369 3.36 5.67 33.18
CA PRO A 369 3.41 6.81 34.09
C PRO A 369 2.23 7.78 33.91
N CYS A 370 1.74 8.31 35.04
CA CYS A 370 0.55 9.15 35.12
C CYS A 370 0.50 9.98 36.41
N GLY A 371 -0.41 10.95 36.47
CA GLY A 371 -0.61 11.79 37.65
C GLY A 371 -1.69 12.85 37.45
N PRO A 372 -2.12 13.53 38.54
CA PRO A 372 -2.90 14.74 38.43
C PRO A 372 -2.07 15.81 37.71
N CYS A 373 -2.76 16.73 37.03
CA CYS A 373 -2.10 17.83 36.34
C CYS A 373 -2.82 19.16 36.61
N SER A 374 -2.16 20.25 36.21
CA SER A 374 -2.70 21.60 36.21
C SER A 374 -2.52 22.19 34.82
N GLU A 375 -3.61 22.69 34.24
CA GLU A 375 -3.61 23.28 32.91
C GLU A 375 -3.69 24.80 33.04
N ILE A 376 -3.07 25.51 32.11
CA ILE A 376 -3.10 26.95 32.01
C ILE A 376 -3.89 27.32 30.75
N HIS A 377 -4.92 28.13 30.89
CA HIS A 377 -5.78 28.62 29.81
C HIS A 377 -5.63 30.12 29.62
N TYR A 378 -5.81 30.58 28.39
CA TYR A 378 -5.73 32.00 28.03
C TYR A 378 -6.98 32.45 27.27
N ASP A 379 -7.66 33.48 27.80
CA ASP A 379 -8.78 34.14 27.13
C ASP A 379 -8.26 35.09 26.02
N ARG A 380 -8.60 34.78 24.77
CA ARG A 380 -8.28 35.57 23.56
C ARG A 380 -9.03 36.91 23.49
N ILE A 381 -10.15 37.06 24.18
CA ILE A 381 -10.91 38.33 24.24
C ILE A 381 -10.40 39.18 25.40
N GLY A 382 -10.42 38.66 26.63
CA GLY A 382 -10.03 39.36 27.83
C GLY A 382 -11.06 40.41 28.29
N GLY A 383 -10.80 41.07 29.43
CA GLY A 383 -11.72 42.07 30.00
C GLY A 383 -13.07 41.50 30.49
N ARG A 384 -13.22 40.18 30.51
CA ARG A 384 -14.41 39.43 30.94
C ARG A 384 -14.04 38.35 31.96
N ASP A 385 -15.05 37.85 32.67
CA ASP A 385 -14.99 36.50 33.24
C ASP A 385 -15.23 35.48 32.11
N ALA A 386 -14.37 34.47 32.06
CA ALA A 386 -14.40 33.38 31.09
C ALA A 386 -14.26 32.00 31.78
N SER A 387 -14.39 31.94 33.11
CA SER A 387 -14.28 30.71 33.91
C SER A 387 -15.22 29.59 33.43
N SER A 388 -16.42 29.94 32.96
CA SER A 388 -17.42 29.02 32.40
C SER A 388 -17.11 28.48 31.00
N LEU A 389 -16.03 28.94 30.35
CA LEU A 389 -15.56 28.48 29.04
C LEU A 389 -14.28 27.64 29.13
N VAL A 390 -13.64 27.58 30.30
CA VAL A 390 -12.46 26.73 30.55
C VAL A 390 -12.86 25.26 30.39
N ASN A 391 -12.08 24.51 29.61
CA ASN A 391 -12.34 23.10 29.25
C ASN A 391 -13.71 22.83 28.58
N MET A 392 -14.24 23.81 27.84
CA MET A 392 -15.46 23.71 27.02
C MET A 392 -15.17 23.72 25.49
N ASP A 393 -13.94 23.45 25.08
CA ASP A 393 -13.46 23.41 23.67
C ASP A 393 -13.67 24.72 22.86
N ASP A 394 -13.91 25.84 23.55
CA ASP A 394 -14.15 27.16 22.95
C ASP A 394 -12.84 27.78 22.38
N PRO A 395 -12.80 28.16 21.09
CA PRO A 395 -11.58 28.69 20.47
C PRO A 395 -11.10 30.03 21.05
N SER A 396 -11.96 30.74 21.80
CA SER A 396 -11.61 31.99 22.49
C SER A 396 -10.96 31.76 23.87
N VAL A 397 -10.93 30.53 24.41
CA VAL A 397 -10.30 30.21 25.70
C VAL A 397 -9.44 28.94 25.56
N LEU A 398 -8.19 29.13 25.11
CA LEU A 398 -7.32 28.00 24.77
C LEU A 398 -6.48 27.53 25.97
N GLU A 399 -6.45 26.21 26.20
CA GLU A 399 -5.39 25.52 26.94
C GLU A 399 -4.05 25.79 26.23
N ILE A 400 -3.08 26.42 26.91
CA ILE A 400 -1.75 26.74 26.35
C ILE A 400 -0.66 25.81 26.87
N TRP A 401 -0.75 25.37 28.13
CA TRP A 401 0.30 24.59 28.79
C TRP A 401 -0.31 23.64 29.83
N ASN A 402 0.06 22.36 29.75
CA ASN A 402 -0.29 21.34 30.74
C ASN A 402 0.94 21.02 31.61
N ILE A 403 0.78 21.00 32.93
CA ILE A 403 1.82 20.68 33.92
C ILE A 403 1.40 19.42 34.67
N VAL A 404 2.03 18.28 34.36
CA VAL A 404 1.69 16.97 34.92
C VAL A 404 2.58 16.64 36.12
N PHE A 405 1.94 16.40 37.26
CA PHE A 405 2.59 16.04 38.53
C PHE A 405 2.71 14.51 38.61
N MET A 406 3.61 13.96 37.79
CA MET A 406 3.80 12.50 37.68
C MET A 406 4.25 11.89 39.00
N GLN A 407 3.40 11.02 39.55
CA GLN A 407 3.63 10.35 40.84
C GLN A 407 3.11 8.90 40.87
N TYR A 408 2.41 8.44 39.82
CA TYR A 408 1.90 7.08 39.70
C TYR A 408 2.36 6.39 38.40
N ASN A 409 2.29 5.06 38.40
CA ASN A 409 2.37 4.19 37.23
C ASN A 409 1.19 3.21 37.24
N LYS A 410 0.44 3.21 36.14
CA LYS A 410 -0.75 2.39 35.94
C LYS A 410 -0.38 1.06 35.29
N ASP A 411 -0.66 -0.06 35.97
CA ASP A 411 -0.38 -1.40 35.45
C ASP A 411 -1.51 -1.95 34.54
N GLU A 412 -1.28 -3.11 33.91
CA GLU A 412 -2.25 -3.78 33.02
C GLU A 412 -3.56 -4.17 33.72
N LYS A 413 -3.53 -4.33 35.04
CA LYS A 413 -4.70 -4.60 35.90
C LYS A 413 -5.38 -3.30 36.35
N LYS A 414 -4.88 -2.15 35.87
CA LYS A 414 -5.32 -0.78 36.14
C LYS A 414 -5.10 -0.34 37.61
N ASN A 415 -4.17 -0.99 38.33
CA ASN A 415 -3.75 -0.53 39.65
C ASN A 415 -2.81 0.68 39.55
N MET A 416 -2.93 1.58 40.52
CA MET A 416 -2.14 2.82 40.61
C MET A 416 -0.96 2.63 41.57
N ASN A 417 0.17 2.18 41.05
CA ASN A 417 1.41 2.03 41.82
C ASN A 417 2.11 3.40 41.93
N LYS A 418 2.85 3.69 43.00
CA LYS A 418 3.65 4.95 43.07
C LYS A 418 4.93 4.85 42.24
N LEU A 419 5.34 5.97 41.65
CA LEU A 419 6.66 6.08 41.01
C LEU A 419 7.80 6.06 42.05
N PRO A 420 9.04 5.69 41.66
CA PRO A 420 10.19 5.66 42.59
C PRO A 420 10.55 7.03 43.18
N PHE A 421 10.21 8.11 42.46
CA PHE A 421 10.33 9.50 42.88
C PHE A 421 9.30 10.36 42.12
N PRO A 422 8.79 11.46 42.70
CA PRO A 422 7.92 12.39 42.00
C PRO A 422 8.67 13.07 40.85
N CYS A 423 7.97 13.29 39.74
CA CYS A 423 8.52 13.87 38.53
C CYS A 423 7.62 15.00 37.99
N ILE A 424 8.21 15.90 37.23
CA ILE A 424 7.48 16.87 36.41
C ILE A 424 7.59 16.46 34.95
N ASP A 425 6.45 16.49 34.26
CA ASP A 425 6.30 16.47 32.81
C ASP A 425 5.47 17.71 32.43
N THR A 426 5.86 18.44 31.39
CA THR A 426 5.06 19.56 30.89
C THR A 426 4.97 19.54 29.37
N GLY A 427 3.85 20.04 28.86
CA GLY A 427 3.63 20.20 27.42
C GLY A 427 2.93 21.51 27.11
N MET A 428 3.65 22.42 26.47
CA MET A 428 3.10 23.64 25.84
C MET A 428 3.12 23.47 24.33
N GLY A 429 1.96 23.60 23.68
CA GLY A 429 1.87 23.49 22.22
C GLY A 429 2.42 24.73 21.53
N LEU A 430 3.54 24.61 20.80
CA LEU A 430 4.21 25.74 20.13
C LEU A 430 3.23 26.52 19.26
N GLU A 431 2.42 25.84 18.46
CA GLU A 431 1.38 26.42 17.59
C GLU A 431 0.39 27.32 18.35
N ARG A 432 -0.06 26.89 19.54
CA ARG A 432 -1.03 27.64 20.36
C ARG A 432 -0.40 28.87 21.02
N ILE A 433 0.79 28.73 21.61
CA ILE A 433 1.48 29.87 22.24
C ILE A 433 1.97 30.89 21.22
N THR A 434 2.42 30.43 20.03
CA THR A 434 2.83 31.31 18.92
C THR A 434 1.65 32.15 18.40
N SER A 435 0.46 31.56 18.18
CA SER A 435 -0.69 32.33 17.68
C SER A 435 -1.16 33.41 18.66
N ILE A 436 -1.02 33.17 19.97
CA ILE A 436 -1.26 34.19 21.01
C ILE A 436 -0.19 35.30 20.96
N LEU A 437 1.09 34.96 20.82
CA LEU A 437 2.19 35.93 20.80
C LEU A 437 2.34 36.70 19.48
N GLN A 438 1.75 36.19 18.40
CA GLN A 438 1.56 36.90 17.13
C GLN A 438 0.21 37.65 17.05
N ASN A 439 -0.66 37.48 18.06
CA ASN A 439 -2.00 38.06 18.13
C ASN A 439 -2.86 37.74 16.87
N VAL A 440 -2.85 36.47 16.47
CA VAL A 440 -3.70 35.92 15.39
C VAL A 440 -4.68 34.89 15.97
N GLU A 441 -5.90 34.84 15.45
CA GLU A 441 -7.00 34.04 16.05
C GLU A 441 -6.86 32.53 15.83
N SER A 442 -6.03 32.13 14.86
CA SER A 442 -5.87 30.76 14.36
C SER A 442 -4.40 30.33 14.42
N ASN A 443 -4.14 29.07 14.75
CA ASN A 443 -2.77 28.52 14.71
C ASN A 443 -2.20 28.50 13.28
N TYR A 444 -3.08 28.32 12.29
CA TYR A 444 -2.74 28.26 10.87
C TYR A 444 -2.35 29.61 10.27
N ASP A 445 -2.57 30.70 11.00
CA ASP A 445 -2.34 32.07 10.52
C ASP A 445 -0.95 32.59 10.95
N THR A 446 -0.14 31.70 11.54
CA THR A 446 1.22 31.97 12.05
C THR A 446 2.31 31.72 10.99
N ASP A 447 3.53 32.17 11.29
CA ASP A 447 4.74 31.89 10.52
C ASP A 447 5.06 30.38 10.35
N LEU A 448 4.48 29.50 11.16
CA LEU A 448 4.57 28.03 11.02
C LEU A 448 3.79 27.46 9.82
N PHE A 449 2.90 28.25 9.18
CA PHE A 449 2.02 27.78 8.11
C PHE A 449 1.97 28.70 6.90
N MET A 450 2.06 30.03 7.09
CA MET A 450 1.99 31.02 6.01
C MET A 450 2.98 30.79 4.84
N PRO A 451 4.24 30.31 5.04
CA PRO A 451 5.13 29.95 3.93
C PRO A 451 4.64 28.78 3.07
N ILE A 452 3.83 27.86 3.65
CA ILE A 452 3.24 26.74 2.93
C ILE A 452 2.01 27.22 2.14
N PHE A 453 1.17 28.08 2.73
CA PHE A 453 0.04 28.69 2.02
C PHE A 453 0.50 29.52 0.82
N LYS A 454 1.56 30.31 0.97
CA LYS A 454 2.20 31.03 -0.14
C LYS A 454 2.62 30.08 -1.27
N GLN A 455 3.27 28.96 -0.94
CA GLN A 455 3.71 27.98 -1.94
C GLN A 455 2.52 27.26 -2.61
N ILE A 456 1.43 26.97 -1.90
CA ILE A 456 0.18 26.44 -2.48
C ILE A 456 -0.38 27.43 -3.51
N LYS A 457 -0.44 28.73 -3.17
CA LYS A 457 -0.90 29.82 -4.06
C LYS A 457 0.04 30.05 -5.26
N GLU A 458 1.35 29.86 -5.10
CA GLU A 458 2.33 29.91 -6.19
C GLU A 458 2.18 28.72 -7.15
N ILE A 459 1.89 27.52 -6.64
CA ILE A 459 1.62 26.32 -7.45
C ILE A 459 0.25 26.42 -8.15
N PHE A 460 -0.74 27.01 -7.49
CA PHE A 460 -2.13 27.12 -7.96
C PHE A 460 -2.58 28.59 -8.02
N ASN A 461 -2.05 29.32 -9.00
CA ASN A 461 -2.26 30.76 -9.15
C ASN A 461 -3.74 31.19 -9.26
N HIS A 462 -4.65 30.29 -9.66
CA HIS A 462 -6.08 30.49 -9.81
C HIS A 462 -6.88 30.47 -8.49
N LEU A 463 -6.30 30.00 -7.38
CA LEU A 463 -6.95 30.02 -6.07
C LEU A 463 -7.06 31.45 -5.53
N PRO A 464 -8.05 31.76 -4.67
CA PRO A 464 -7.95 32.93 -3.80
C PRO A 464 -6.76 32.78 -2.84
N GLU A 465 -6.33 33.90 -2.24
CA GLU A 465 -5.46 33.86 -1.07
C GLU A 465 -6.24 33.31 0.14
N TYR A 466 -5.53 32.70 1.09
CA TYR A 466 -6.11 32.15 2.30
C TYR A 466 -6.76 33.26 3.14
N GLY A 467 -8.04 33.09 3.49
CA GLY A 467 -8.87 34.13 4.11
C GLY A 467 -9.19 33.91 5.60
N GLY A 468 -8.59 32.91 6.25
CA GLY A 468 -8.87 32.56 7.66
C GLY A 468 -10.21 31.87 7.92
N LYS A 469 -11.04 31.62 6.89
CA LYS A 469 -12.47 31.32 7.05
C LYS A 469 -12.73 29.88 7.52
N VAL A 470 -13.87 29.71 8.18
CA VAL A 470 -14.34 28.41 8.71
C VAL A 470 -15.81 28.16 8.35
N ASN A 471 -16.22 26.90 8.43
CA ASN A 471 -17.62 26.46 8.32
C ASN A 471 -18.39 27.05 7.13
N GLU A 472 -19.45 27.84 7.38
CA GLU A 472 -20.32 28.38 6.33
C GLU A 472 -19.73 29.60 5.60
N GLU A 473 -18.71 30.25 6.18
CA GLU A 473 -18.03 31.41 5.59
C GLU A 473 -16.99 31.01 4.53
N ASP A 474 -16.42 29.80 4.66
CA ASP A 474 -15.50 29.20 3.70
C ASP A 474 -16.26 28.63 2.49
N VAL A 475 -16.86 29.53 1.71
CA VAL A 475 -17.67 29.21 0.52
C VAL A 475 -16.80 28.54 -0.55
N GLY A 476 -16.91 27.20 -0.63
CA GLY A 476 -16.09 26.35 -1.50
C GLY A 476 -15.10 25.45 -0.74
N ARG A 477 -14.94 25.65 0.57
CA ARG A 477 -14.04 24.92 1.48
C ARG A 477 -12.55 25.07 1.15
N ILE A 478 -12.17 26.24 0.62
CA ILE A 478 -10.82 26.51 0.12
C ILE A 478 -9.85 26.75 1.28
N ASP A 479 -10.25 27.48 2.32
CA ASP A 479 -9.42 27.73 3.49
C ASP A 479 -9.25 26.45 4.33
N TYR A 480 -10.30 25.64 4.45
CA TYR A 480 -10.25 24.26 4.93
C TYR A 480 -9.22 23.43 4.15
N ALA A 481 -9.19 23.53 2.82
CA ALA A 481 -8.25 22.78 1.99
C ALA A 481 -6.80 23.27 2.15
N TYR A 482 -6.57 24.58 2.29
CA TYR A 482 -5.27 25.13 2.67
C TYR A 482 -4.79 24.51 3.99
N ARG A 483 -5.60 24.59 5.07
CA ARG A 483 -5.26 24.05 6.41
C ARG A 483 -4.96 22.54 6.40
N VAL A 484 -5.82 21.74 5.77
CA VAL A 484 -5.60 20.27 5.64
C VAL A 484 -4.30 19.95 4.92
N VAL A 485 -4.02 20.64 3.82
CA VAL A 485 -2.84 20.35 2.99
C VAL A 485 -1.55 20.77 3.71
N SER A 486 -1.54 21.91 4.42
CA SER A 486 -0.36 22.41 5.13
C SER A 486 0.00 21.59 6.38
N ASP A 487 -0.99 21.21 7.19
CA ASP A 487 -0.78 20.34 8.35
C ASP A 487 -0.22 18.98 7.92
N HIS A 488 -0.86 18.36 6.93
CA HIS A 488 -0.50 17.01 6.50
C HIS A 488 0.85 16.94 5.81
N ILE A 489 1.31 17.99 5.11
CA ILE A 489 2.68 17.99 4.58
C ILE A 489 3.73 18.18 5.70
N ARG A 490 3.48 18.99 6.74
CA ARG A 490 4.37 19.07 7.92
C ARG A 490 4.50 17.67 8.56
N CYS A 491 3.37 17.04 8.86
CA CYS A 491 3.30 15.72 9.47
C CYS A 491 4.02 14.64 8.65
N VAL A 492 3.72 14.53 7.35
CA VAL A 492 4.32 13.51 6.48
C VAL A 492 5.82 13.75 6.26
N THR A 493 6.27 15.00 6.17
CA THR A 493 7.70 15.32 6.01
C THR A 493 8.50 14.83 7.22
N ILE A 494 8.01 15.10 8.43
CA ILE A 494 8.62 14.67 9.68
C ILE A 494 8.52 13.14 9.86
N ALA A 495 7.38 12.53 9.55
CA ALA A 495 7.23 11.08 9.64
C ALA A 495 8.22 10.35 8.72
N ILE A 496 8.44 10.83 7.50
CA ILE A 496 9.38 10.21 6.55
C ILE A 496 10.84 10.57 6.88
N SER A 497 11.16 11.76 7.42
CA SER A 497 12.53 12.05 7.89
C SER A 497 12.96 11.08 8.99
N ASP A 498 12.03 10.73 9.87
CA ASP A 498 12.22 9.84 11.00
C ASP A 498 12.09 8.34 10.62
N GLY A 499 11.81 8.04 9.34
CA GLY A 499 11.85 6.69 8.75
C GLY A 499 10.50 5.99 8.52
N CYS A 500 9.37 6.64 8.81
CA CYS A 500 8.04 6.05 8.67
C CYS A 500 7.52 6.16 7.23
N LEU A 501 7.65 5.07 6.47
CA LEU A 501 7.29 5.02 5.05
C LEU A 501 5.82 4.64 4.83
N PRO A 502 5.13 5.18 3.79
CA PRO A 502 3.73 4.86 3.53
C PRO A 502 3.54 3.39 3.13
N GLY A 503 2.89 2.61 3.99
CA GLY A 503 2.70 1.15 3.90
C GLY A 503 1.25 0.71 4.10
N ASN A 504 1.00 -0.59 4.28
CA ASN A 504 -0.36 -1.15 4.43
C ASN A 504 -0.78 -1.39 5.89
N GLU A 505 0.14 -1.37 6.85
CA GLU A 505 -0.11 -1.80 8.24
C GLU A 505 0.50 -0.84 9.26
N GLY A 506 0.01 -0.88 10.50
CA GLY A 506 0.56 -0.10 11.63
C GLY A 506 0.69 1.41 11.37
N ARG A 507 1.77 2.00 11.89
CA ARG A 507 2.12 3.42 11.69
C ARG A 507 2.30 3.80 10.20
N ASN A 508 2.84 2.87 9.42
CA ASN A 508 3.08 3.02 7.98
C ASN A 508 1.75 3.19 7.19
N TYR A 509 0.65 2.55 7.63
CA TYR A 509 -0.70 2.77 7.09
C TYR A 509 -1.24 4.18 7.39
N VAL A 510 -0.99 4.71 8.58
CA VAL A 510 -1.47 6.04 8.98
C VAL A 510 -0.84 7.13 8.11
N ILE A 511 0.48 7.09 7.89
CA ILE A 511 1.16 8.06 7.01
C ILE A 511 0.60 7.99 5.58
N ARG A 512 0.32 6.77 5.08
CA ARG A 512 -0.36 6.58 3.79
C ARG A 512 -1.78 7.18 3.77
N ARG A 513 -2.58 7.06 4.85
CA ARG A 513 -3.89 7.72 4.99
C ARG A 513 -3.76 9.25 4.95
N ILE A 514 -2.79 9.83 5.67
CA ILE A 514 -2.55 11.28 5.73
C ILE A 514 -2.20 11.85 4.35
N ILE A 515 -1.24 11.23 3.65
CA ILE A 515 -0.87 11.60 2.26
C ILE A 515 -2.11 11.60 1.35
N ARG A 516 -2.93 10.54 1.44
CA ARG A 516 -4.11 10.37 0.58
C ARG A 516 -5.26 11.33 0.94
N ARG A 517 -5.46 11.67 2.22
CA ARG A 517 -6.40 12.73 2.66
C ARG A 517 -5.99 14.07 2.06
N ALA A 518 -4.73 14.47 2.20
CA ALA A 518 -4.21 15.74 1.68
C ALA A 518 -4.34 15.86 0.15
N ILE A 519 -3.84 14.86 -0.60
CA ILE A 519 -3.89 14.87 -2.07
C ILE A 519 -5.34 14.88 -2.57
N ARG A 520 -6.24 14.10 -1.96
CA ARG A 520 -7.66 14.09 -2.36
C ARG A 520 -8.32 15.45 -2.09
N VAL A 521 -8.13 16.02 -0.90
CA VAL A 521 -8.74 17.31 -0.52
C VAL A 521 -8.25 18.42 -1.45
N GLY A 522 -6.93 18.53 -1.65
CA GLY A 522 -6.34 19.48 -2.59
C GLY A 522 -6.85 19.28 -4.02
N LYS A 523 -6.86 18.04 -4.55
CA LYS A 523 -7.39 17.78 -5.90
C LYS A 523 -8.86 18.16 -6.07
N GLN A 524 -9.70 17.80 -5.11
CA GLN A 524 -11.15 18.00 -5.20
C GLN A 524 -11.54 19.48 -5.07
N ILE A 525 -10.82 20.26 -4.25
CA ILE A 525 -11.19 21.65 -3.93
C ILE A 525 -10.36 22.66 -4.72
N PHE A 526 -9.05 22.45 -4.88
CA PHE A 526 -8.20 23.29 -5.73
C PHE A 526 -8.35 22.97 -7.23
N GLN A 527 -9.18 21.98 -7.60
CA GLN A 527 -9.54 21.60 -8.98
C GLN A 527 -8.32 21.18 -9.83
N VAL A 528 -7.42 20.39 -9.23
CA VAL A 528 -6.13 20.02 -9.84
C VAL A 528 -6.28 18.81 -10.78
N GLU A 529 -5.77 18.94 -12.01
CA GLU A 529 -5.82 17.87 -13.03
C GLU A 529 -5.14 16.56 -12.58
N SER A 530 -5.66 15.42 -13.05
CA SER A 530 -5.29 14.12 -12.50
C SER A 530 -3.84 13.69 -12.72
N ASN A 531 -3.22 14.18 -13.80
CA ASN A 531 -1.82 13.99 -14.19
C ASN A 531 -0.82 14.86 -13.40
N VAL A 532 -1.27 15.96 -12.77
CA VAL A 532 -0.38 16.90 -12.08
C VAL A 532 0.07 16.33 -10.75
N LEU A 533 1.39 16.36 -10.52
CA LEU A 533 2.06 16.02 -9.26
C LEU A 533 2.52 17.31 -8.59
N TRP A 534 2.10 17.52 -7.34
CA TRP A 534 2.23 18.81 -6.66
C TRP A 534 2.50 18.68 -5.16
N PHE A 535 1.93 17.68 -4.49
CA PHE A 535 1.97 17.61 -3.02
C PHE A 535 3.41 17.48 -2.49
N TYR A 536 4.25 16.71 -3.19
CA TYR A 536 5.68 16.58 -2.86
C TYR A 536 6.49 17.89 -2.95
N LYS A 537 6.01 18.92 -3.65
CA LYS A 537 6.70 20.21 -3.78
C LYS A 537 6.61 21.03 -2.48
N LEU A 538 5.58 20.80 -1.67
CA LEU A 538 5.34 21.53 -0.43
C LEU A 538 6.33 21.18 0.69
N VAL A 539 7.13 20.11 0.51
CA VAL A 539 8.27 19.77 1.38
C VAL A 539 9.27 20.94 1.46
N ASP A 540 9.42 21.74 0.40
CA ASP A 540 10.36 22.87 0.39
C ASP A 540 10.01 23.94 1.45
N SER A 541 8.77 24.41 1.52
CA SER A 541 8.37 25.36 2.59
C SER A 541 8.41 24.72 3.98
N VAL A 542 8.08 23.43 4.13
CA VAL A 542 8.22 22.72 5.42
C VAL A 542 9.69 22.70 5.88
N CYS A 543 10.62 22.40 4.98
CA CYS A 543 12.05 22.41 5.31
C CYS A 543 12.56 23.83 5.60
N GLN A 544 12.05 24.87 4.92
CA GLN A 544 12.40 26.26 5.26
C GLN A 544 12.01 26.63 6.69
N ILE A 545 10.84 26.18 7.16
CA ILE A 545 10.34 26.44 8.52
C ILE A 545 11.11 25.61 9.58
N LEU A 546 11.35 24.32 9.30
CA LEU A 546 11.76 23.36 10.35
C LEU A 546 13.26 23.04 10.41
N LYS A 547 14.04 23.23 9.33
CA LYS A 547 15.45 22.78 9.27
C LYS A 547 16.39 23.40 10.30
N LYS A 548 16.06 24.57 10.86
CA LYS A 548 16.83 25.17 11.95
C LYS A 548 16.69 24.42 13.28
N CYS A 549 15.54 23.76 13.48
CA CYS A 549 15.21 23.02 14.69
C CYS A 549 15.57 21.55 14.57
N PHE A 550 15.20 20.91 13.45
CA PHE A 550 15.43 19.49 13.21
C PHE A 550 16.55 19.28 12.19
N THR A 551 17.71 18.83 12.69
CA THR A 551 18.95 18.58 11.93
C THR A 551 18.74 17.59 10.79
N ASP A 552 17.84 16.62 10.94
CA ASP A 552 17.43 15.67 9.89
C ASP A 552 16.97 16.35 8.59
N LEU A 553 16.43 17.58 8.66
CA LEU A 553 15.93 18.34 7.52
C LEU A 553 16.95 19.33 6.94
N GLN A 554 18.21 19.28 7.39
CA GLN A 554 19.32 20.08 6.83
C GLN A 554 20.03 19.36 5.67
N ASP A 555 19.98 18.03 5.60
CA ASP A 555 20.55 17.26 4.50
C ASP A 555 19.64 17.28 3.26
N GLU A 556 20.11 17.92 2.18
CA GLU A 556 19.39 17.97 0.91
C GLU A 556 19.15 16.58 0.30
N ASN A 557 20.00 15.58 0.58
CA ASN A 557 19.79 14.21 0.11
C ASN A 557 18.56 13.59 0.78
N ARG A 558 18.45 13.71 2.11
CA ARG A 558 17.25 13.27 2.87
C ARG A 558 15.99 14.05 2.47
N VAL A 559 16.09 15.36 2.25
CA VAL A 559 14.97 16.18 1.75
C VAL A 559 14.50 15.72 0.37
N ASN A 560 15.43 15.45 -0.55
CA ASN A 560 15.09 14.90 -1.87
C ASN A 560 14.56 13.46 -1.81
N TYR A 561 15.03 12.65 -0.86
CA TYR A 561 14.46 11.34 -0.56
C TYR A 561 13.01 11.44 -0.09
N ILE A 562 12.70 12.30 0.89
CA ILE A 562 11.33 12.56 1.38
C ILE A 562 10.42 12.98 0.22
N LYS A 563 10.85 13.94 -0.61
CA LYS A 563 10.15 14.35 -1.83
C LYS A 563 9.88 13.17 -2.77
N SER A 564 10.85 12.26 -2.95
CA SER A 564 10.71 11.10 -3.83
C SER A 564 9.63 10.12 -3.34
N ILE A 565 9.58 9.84 -2.04
CA ILE A 565 8.59 8.93 -1.43
C ILE A 565 7.18 9.52 -1.54
N ILE A 566 7.01 10.80 -1.21
CA ILE A 566 5.71 11.49 -1.31
C ILE A 566 5.25 11.53 -2.78
N LYS A 567 6.16 11.85 -3.72
CA LYS A 567 5.87 11.88 -5.17
C LYS A 567 5.48 10.50 -5.69
N GLN A 568 6.14 9.43 -5.22
CA GLN A 568 5.80 8.06 -5.59
C GLN A 568 4.40 7.67 -5.09
N GLU A 569 4.06 7.92 -3.82
CA GLU A 569 2.71 7.64 -3.29
C GLU A 569 1.65 8.52 -3.97
N GLU A 570 1.95 9.77 -4.34
CA GLU A 570 1.06 10.64 -5.13
C GLU A 570 0.79 10.06 -6.54
N MET A 571 1.83 9.67 -7.27
CA MET A 571 1.72 8.98 -8.57
C MET A 571 0.93 7.66 -8.48
N VAL A 572 1.18 6.90 -7.41
CA VAL A 572 0.51 5.64 -7.06
C VAL A 572 -0.98 5.89 -6.82
N PHE A 573 -1.32 6.86 -5.97
CA PHE A 573 -2.68 7.17 -5.56
C PHE A 573 -3.51 7.74 -6.71
N ASN A 574 -2.94 8.67 -7.48
CA ASN A 574 -3.60 9.34 -8.62
C ASN A 574 -4.14 8.34 -9.66
N LYS A 575 -3.41 7.27 -9.96
CA LYS A 575 -3.84 6.19 -10.89
C LYS A 575 -5.08 5.40 -10.42
N THR A 576 -5.36 5.43 -9.11
CA THR A 576 -6.47 4.70 -8.47
C THR A 576 -7.63 5.62 -8.06
N LEU A 577 -7.34 6.89 -7.74
CA LEU A 577 -8.30 7.85 -7.17
C LEU A 577 -9.54 8.04 -8.05
N GLU A 578 -9.36 8.36 -9.33
CA GLU A 578 -10.48 8.64 -10.25
C GLU A 578 -11.48 7.48 -10.31
N LYS A 579 -10.99 6.28 -10.62
CA LYS A 579 -11.84 5.08 -10.82
C LYS A 579 -12.59 4.71 -9.55
N GLY A 580 -11.95 4.83 -8.39
CA GLY A 580 -12.57 4.55 -7.10
C GLY A 580 -13.62 5.60 -6.70
N VAL A 581 -13.32 6.90 -6.85
CA VAL A 581 -14.28 7.99 -6.61
C VAL A 581 -15.49 7.87 -7.53
N ASP A 582 -15.26 7.55 -8.81
CA ASP A 582 -16.30 7.40 -9.81
C ASP A 582 -17.21 6.18 -9.52
N GLN A 583 -16.63 5.09 -9.00
CA GLN A 583 -17.38 3.90 -8.57
C GLN A 583 -18.13 4.10 -7.25
N PHE A 584 -17.50 4.74 -6.25
CA PHE A 584 -18.15 5.14 -4.99
C PHE A 584 -19.37 6.03 -5.24
N ASN A 585 -19.24 7.06 -6.09
CA ASN A 585 -20.35 7.93 -6.46
C ASN A 585 -21.48 7.18 -7.19
N LYS A 586 -21.18 6.12 -7.96
CA LYS A 586 -22.20 5.25 -8.57
C LYS A 586 -22.93 4.38 -7.53
N ILE A 587 -22.25 3.94 -6.48
CA ILE A 587 -22.85 3.19 -5.37
C ILE A 587 -23.78 4.10 -4.54
N ILE A 588 -23.31 5.26 -4.11
CA ILE A 588 -24.13 6.27 -3.40
C ILE A 588 -25.38 6.66 -4.21
N LYS A 589 -25.25 6.92 -5.52
CA LYS A 589 -26.38 7.27 -6.40
C LYS A 589 -27.41 6.14 -6.53
N LYS A 590 -27.00 4.87 -6.46
CA LYS A 590 -27.95 3.74 -6.41
C LYS A 590 -28.67 3.67 -5.06
N SER A 591 -27.95 3.87 -3.95
CA SER A 591 -28.50 3.81 -2.59
C SER A 591 -29.54 4.91 -2.34
N ASN A 592 -29.24 6.17 -2.71
CA ASN A 592 -30.18 7.29 -2.58
C ASN A 592 -31.49 7.07 -3.37
N ASN A 593 -31.44 6.38 -4.51
CA ASN A 593 -32.64 6.08 -5.31
C ASN A 593 -33.49 4.94 -4.74
N ALA A 594 -33.03 4.23 -3.70
CA ALA A 594 -33.72 3.08 -3.11
C ALA A 594 -34.51 3.40 -1.83
N GLY A 595 -34.38 4.60 -1.27
CA GLY A 595 -35.17 5.06 -0.11
C GLY A 595 -34.86 4.38 1.22
N GLY A 596 -33.74 3.66 1.32
CA GLY A 596 -33.29 3.00 2.56
C GLY A 596 -32.42 3.89 3.45
N ASP A 597 -32.00 3.33 4.60
CA ASP A 597 -31.06 3.98 5.52
C ASP A 597 -29.74 4.38 4.85
N LYS A 598 -29.12 5.46 5.33
CA LYS A 598 -27.83 5.97 4.84
C LYS A 598 -26.65 5.12 5.33
N ILE A 599 -26.65 3.83 4.98
CA ILE A 599 -25.60 2.86 5.32
C ILE A 599 -24.87 2.47 4.03
N PHE A 600 -23.55 2.64 4.02
CA PHE A 600 -22.70 2.12 2.96
C PHE A 600 -22.32 0.67 3.27
N ASN A 601 -22.66 -0.24 2.38
CA ASN A 601 -22.49 -1.67 2.61
C ASN A 601 -21.00 -2.06 2.68
N GLY A 602 -20.64 -2.94 3.62
CA GLY A 602 -19.26 -3.33 3.87
C GLY A 602 -18.67 -4.21 2.77
N LYS A 603 -19.51 -4.93 2.02
CA LYS A 603 -19.11 -5.64 0.81
C LYS A 603 -18.86 -4.68 -0.37
N ASP A 604 -19.71 -3.67 -0.58
CA ASP A 604 -19.42 -2.63 -1.60
C ASP A 604 -18.10 -1.91 -1.29
N ALA A 605 -17.79 -1.69 -0.01
CA ALA A 605 -16.50 -1.15 0.43
C ALA A 605 -15.33 -2.12 0.23
N PHE A 606 -15.55 -3.43 0.47
CA PHE A 606 -14.57 -4.48 0.24
C PHE A 606 -14.29 -4.71 -1.26
N ASP A 607 -15.31 -4.62 -2.12
CA ASP A 607 -15.19 -4.71 -3.57
C ASP A 607 -14.46 -3.46 -4.12
N LEU A 608 -14.71 -2.26 -3.58
CA LEU A 608 -13.92 -1.05 -3.86
C LEU A 608 -12.44 -1.20 -3.44
N TYR A 609 -12.19 -1.71 -2.23
CA TYR A 609 -10.85 -1.95 -1.69
C TYR A 609 -10.06 -2.96 -2.53
N THR A 610 -10.61 -4.15 -2.75
CA THR A 610 -9.93 -5.25 -3.47
C THR A 610 -9.83 -5.02 -4.97
N SER A 611 -10.91 -4.60 -5.64
CA SER A 611 -10.97 -4.57 -7.12
C SER A 611 -10.51 -3.25 -7.72
N TYR A 612 -10.51 -2.16 -6.95
CA TYR A 612 -10.10 -0.83 -7.41
C TYR A 612 -8.92 -0.25 -6.62
N GLY A 613 -8.42 -0.95 -5.60
CA GLY A 613 -7.36 -0.46 -4.71
C GLY A 613 -7.77 0.78 -3.92
N PHE A 614 -9.08 0.96 -3.67
CA PHE A 614 -9.62 2.18 -3.11
C PHE A 614 -9.57 2.13 -1.57
N PRO A 615 -8.93 3.10 -0.88
CA PRO A 615 -8.60 2.93 0.54
C PRO A 615 -9.85 2.93 1.42
N ILE A 616 -9.92 2.06 2.43
CA ILE A 616 -11.11 1.93 3.30
C ILE A 616 -11.32 3.17 4.18
N ASP A 617 -10.23 3.79 4.61
CA ASP A 617 -10.17 5.13 5.19
C ASP A 617 -10.79 6.20 4.28
N LEU A 618 -10.51 6.15 2.98
CA LEU A 618 -11.06 7.11 2.02
C LEU A 618 -12.55 6.87 1.77
N ILE A 619 -12.98 5.60 1.74
CA ILE A 619 -14.40 5.22 1.67
C ILE A 619 -15.13 5.73 2.92
N GLN A 620 -14.55 5.58 4.11
CA GLN A 620 -15.13 6.08 5.36
C GLN A 620 -15.31 7.60 5.32
N ILE A 621 -14.24 8.35 5.03
CA ILE A 621 -14.29 9.83 4.94
C ILE A 621 -15.30 10.28 3.88
N MET A 622 -15.36 9.60 2.72
CA MET A 622 -16.35 9.90 1.68
C MET A 622 -17.80 9.54 2.06
N CYS A 623 -18.01 8.55 2.94
CA CYS A 623 -19.32 8.27 3.52
C CYS A 623 -19.73 9.41 4.47
N GLU A 624 -18.85 9.78 5.39
CA GLU A 624 -19.08 10.83 6.39
C GLU A 624 -19.38 12.19 5.73
N GLU A 625 -18.60 12.59 4.72
CA GLU A 625 -18.86 13.78 3.87
C GLU A 625 -20.23 13.77 3.16
N LYS A 626 -20.86 12.60 3.01
CA LYS A 626 -22.20 12.43 2.40
C LYS A 626 -23.27 12.08 3.44
N ASN A 627 -22.95 12.13 4.73
CA ASN A 627 -23.81 11.72 5.84
C ASN A 627 -24.27 10.23 5.74
N PHE A 628 -23.40 9.36 5.25
CA PHE A 628 -23.53 7.90 5.28
C PHE A 628 -22.67 7.31 6.41
N LYS A 629 -23.13 6.22 7.03
CA LYS A 629 -22.31 5.38 7.93
C LYS A 629 -21.81 4.14 7.19
N LEU A 630 -20.52 3.85 7.30
CA LEU A 630 -19.90 2.68 6.69
C LEU A 630 -20.06 1.43 7.57
N ASN A 631 -20.51 0.30 7.00
CA ASN A 631 -20.60 -0.96 7.72
C ASN A 631 -19.22 -1.65 7.87
N MET A 632 -18.39 -1.11 8.76
CA MET A 632 -17.05 -1.63 9.05
C MET A 632 -17.04 -3.06 9.58
N PHE A 633 -18.11 -3.53 10.23
CA PHE A 633 -18.18 -4.93 10.71
C PHE A 633 -18.18 -5.92 9.54
N GLU A 634 -19.04 -5.69 8.54
CA GLU A 634 -19.14 -6.50 7.33
C GLU A 634 -17.86 -6.43 6.47
N PHE A 635 -17.23 -5.25 6.37
CA PHE A 635 -15.92 -5.10 5.72
C PHE A 635 -14.84 -5.94 6.43
N ASN A 636 -14.71 -5.80 7.76
CA ASN A 636 -13.70 -6.51 8.55
C ASN A 636 -13.88 -8.03 8.50
N GLU A 637 -15.13 -8.52 8.45
CA GLU A 637 -15.44 -9.94 8.29
C GLU A 637 -15.05 -10.49 6.91
N LEU A 638 -15.11 -9.69 5.86
CA LEU A 638 -14.62 -10.07 4.51
C LEU A 638 -13.09 -9.99 4.44
N PHE A 639 -12.50 -8.95 5.03
CA PHE A 639 -11.05 -8.74 5.07
C PHE A 639 -10.32 -9.85 5.82
N LYS A 640 -10.80 -10.26 7.01
CA LYS A 640 -10.25 -11.43 7.74
C LYS A 640 -10.30 -12.72 6.92
N LYS A 641 -11.40 -12.95 6.20
CA LYS A 641 -11.54 -14.14 5.32
C LYS A 641 -10.58 -14.09 4.13
N HIS A 642 -10.21 -12.90 3.64
CA HIS A 642 -9.20 -12.71 2.60
C HIS A 642 -7.77 -12.97 3.13
N GLN A 643 -7.43 -12.48 4.33
CA GLN A 643 -6.14 -12.76 4.97
C GLN A 643 -5.96 -14.27 5.22
N LEU A 644 -6.97 -14.94 5.78
CA LEU A 644 -6.94 -16.39 6.07
C LEU A 644 -6.79 -17.30 4.82
N VAL A 645 -7.02 -16.78 3.61
CA VAL A 645 -6.79 -17.49 2.34
C VAL A 645 -5.36 -17.30 1.82
N SER A 646 -4.66 -16.28 2.31
CA SER A 646 -3.27 -15.96 1.93
C SER A 646 -2.25 -16.76 2.75
N ASP A 647 -2.52 -16.99 4.05
CA ASP A 647 -1.57 -17.61 5.00
C ASP A 647 -1.90 -19.07 5.32
N THR A 648 -1.56 -19.99 4.41
CA THR A 648 -1.70 -21.44 4.64
C THR A 648 -0.41 -22.22 4.38
N ASN A 649 0.34 -22.50 5.46
CA ASN A 649 0.59 -23.89 5.91
C ASN A 649 1.43 -24.00 7.22
N ASN A 650 2.39 -23.12 7.49
CA ASN A 650 3.35 -23.31 8.59
C ASN A 650 2.76 -23.11 10.01
N PHE A 651 1.65 -22.37 10.15
CA PHE A 651 1.14 -21.87 11.45
C PHE A 651 0.66 -22.94 12.47
N LYS A 652 0.64 -24.23 12.10
CA LYS A 652 0.05 -25.30 12.93
C LYS A 652 0.98 -25.95 13.96
N ILE A 653 2.28 -25.68 13.95
CA ILE A 653 3.23 -26.29 14.91
C ILE A 653 3.58 -25.32 16.05
N ASN A 654 3.94 -24.07 15.74
CA ASN A 654 4.44 -23.10 16.72
C ASN A 654 3.43 -22.90 17.87
N LYS A 655 2.13 -22.82 17.54
CA LYS A 655 1.02 -22.62 18.48
C LYS A 655 0.74 -23.73 19.50
N PHE A 656 1.59 -24.75 19.58
CA PHE A 656 1.52 -25.82 20.60
C PHE A 656 2.60 -25.69 21.69
N PHE A 657 3.60 -24.82 21.50
CA PHE A 657 4.68 -24.54 22.47
C PHE A 657 4.96 -23.02 22.60
N ASP A 658 3.96 -22.18 22.36
CA ASP A 658 3.97 -20.76 22.77
C ASP A 658 3.90 -20.70 24.32
N LEU A 659 5.06 -20.66 24.99
CA LEU A 659 5.10 -20.45 26.45
C LEU A 659 4.71 -19.00 26.78
N PRO A 660 3.77 -18.77 27.73
CA PRO A 660 3.49 -17.42 28.23
C PRO A 660 4.74 -16.78 28.87
N VAL A 661 4.89 -15.46 28.74
CA VAL A 661 6.00 -14.68 29.32
C VAL A 661 6.15 -14.93 30.84
N GLU A 662 5.02 -15.17 31.52
CA GLU A 662 4.96 -15.58 32.94
C GLU A 662 5.83 -16.81 33.24
N LYS A 663 5.89 -17.80 32.33
CA LYS A 663 6.72 -19.01 32.47
C LYS A 663 8.20 -18.75 32.23
N ALA A 664 8.55 -17.83 31.33
CA ALA A 664 9.93 -17.39 31.16
C ALA A 664 10.47 -16.70 32.43
N HIS A 665 9.63 -15.88 33.07
CA HIS A 665 9.97 -15.24 34.35
C HIS A 665 10.05 -16.26 35.50
N GLU A 666 9.20 -17.29 35.50
CA GLU A 666 9.25 -18.39 36.48
C GLU A 666 10.61 -19.11 36.48
N LEU A 667 11.18 -19.39 35.29
CA LEU A 667 12.48 -20.06 35.16
C LEU A 667 13.63 -19.28 35.81
N LYS A 668 13.65 -17.96 35.64
CA LYS A 668 14.68 -17.09 36.21
C LYS A 668 14.51 -16.92 37.72
N GLU A 669 13.34 -16.48 38.16
CA GLU A 669 13.08 -16.05 39.54
C GLU A 669 12.86 -17.22 40.52
N LYS A 670 12.29 -18.35 40.08
CA LYS A 670 11.98 -19.50 40.97
C LYS A 670 12.90 -20.70 40.79
N HIS A 671 13.36 -20.95 39.57
CA HIS A 671 14.16 -22.13 39.24
C HIS A 671 15.66 -21.83 39.07
N GLY A 672 16.06 -20.55 39.09
CA GLY A 672 17.47 -20.13 39.01
C GLY A 672 18.16 -20.48 37.69
N VAL A 673 17.40 -20.57 36.60
CA VAL A 673 17.90 -21.04 35.29
C VAL A 673 18.60 -19.90 34.54
N GLU A 674 19.90 -20.09 34.27
CA GLU A 674 20.73 -19.19 33.46
C GLU A 674 20.37 -19.25 31.96
N ALA A 675 20.75 -18.21 31.22
CA ALA A 675 20.54 -18.10 29.77
C ALA A 675 21.17 -19.29 29.01
N THR A 676 20.56 -19.73 27.91
CA THR A 676 21.16 -20.76 27.05
C THR A 676 22.29 -20.18 26.22
N GLU A 677 23.50 -20.72 26.39
CA GLU A 677 24.65 -20.38 25.56
C GLU A 677 24.50 -20.98 24.15
N ASP A 678 24.08 -20.15 23.20
CA ASP A 678 23.72 -20.57 21.83
C ASP A 678 24.81 -20.25 20.78
N HIS A 679 26.00 -19.82 21.20
CA HIS A 679 27.05 -19.31 20.30
C HIS A 679 27.66 -20.41 19.41
N HIS A 680 27.70 -21.66 19.89
CA HIS A 680 28.18 -22.83 19.14
C HIS A 680 27.42 -23.10 17.83
N LYS A 681 26.22 -22.51 17.62
CA LYS A 681 25.49 -22.65 16.36
C LYS A 681 26.23 -22.09 15.14
N TYR A 682 27.15 -21.15 15.35
CA TYR A 682 28.03 -20.62 14.30
C TYR A 682 29.27 -21.49 14.04
N GLU A 683 29.61 -22.42 14.92
CA GLU A 683 30.86 -23.19 14.91
C GLU A 683 30.71 -24.56 14.25
N TRP A 684 30.64 -24.61 12.93
CA TRP A 684 30.49 -25.87 12.17
C TRP A 684 31.33 -25.85 10.89
N ASN A 685 31.77 -27.01 10.39
CA ASN A 685 32.50 -27.02 9.13
C ASN A 685 31.56 -26.74 7.96
N ASN A 686 31.84 -25.66 7.25
CA ASN A 686 31.09 -25.16 6.12
C ASN A 686 31.96 -25.06 4.84
N ASP A 687 33.06 -25.83 4.77
CA ASP A 687 34.04 -25.88 3.67
C ASP A 687 33.91 -27.10 2.71
N ASP A 688 32.96 -27.99 2.98
CA ASP A 688 32.65 -29.22 2.20
C ASP A 688 33.66 -30.39 2.30
N ARG A 689 34.81 -30.24 3.00
CA ARG A 689 35.83 -31.32 3.07
C ARG A 689 35.53 -32.41 4.09
N ARG A 690 34.54 -32.17 4.96
CA ARG A 690 33.85 -33.12 5.83
C ARG A 690 32.72 -32.42 6.56
N ASN A 691 31.52 -33.01 6.60
CA ASN A 691 30.50 -32.63 7.58
C ASN A 691 30.88 -33.23 8.95
N ASP A 692 32.02 -32.80 9.50
CA ASP A 692 32.51 -33.24 10.80
C ASP A 692 31.55 -32.73 11.88
N MET A 693 30.80 -33.69 12.42
CA MET A 693 29.63 -33.45 13.25
C MET A 693 30.04 -32.95 14.63
N LYS A 694 30.25 -31.63 14.76
CA LYS A 694 30.62 -30.96 16.03
C LYS A 694 29.49 -31.11 17.04
N LYS A 695 29.57 -32.15 17.85
CA LYS A 695 28.74 -32.36 19.04
C LYS A 695 29.05 -31.27 20.06
N VAL A 696 28.06 -30.90 20.84
CA VAL A 696 28.26 -30.19 22.11
C VAL A 696 27.81 -31.13 23.22
N ASP A 697 28.66 -31.28 24.22
CA ASP A 697 28.41 -32.07 25.42
C ASP A 697 27.84 -31.10 26.47
N THR A 698 26.59 -31.31 26.86
CA THR A 698 25.76 -30.32 27.57
C THR A 698 24.82 -30.99 28.56
N ASN A 699 24.06 -30.22 29.34
CA ASN A 699 23.09 -30.73 30.31
C ASN A 699 21.66 -30.23 30.00
N ILE A 700 20.67 -31.11 30.21
CA ILE A 700 19.25 -30.75 30.17
C ILE A 700 18.88 -30.01 31.45
N VAL A 701 18.72 -28.69 31.40
CA VAL A 701 18.41 -27.85 32.57
C VAL A 701 16.91 -27.81 32.85
N VAL A 702 16.07 -27.88 31.82
CA VAL A 702 14.60 -27.88 31.95
C VAL A 702 13.97 -28.85 30.96
N ILE A 703 12.95 -29.58 31.42
CA ILE A 703 12.01 -30.33 30.58
C ILE A 703 10.64 -29.65 30.72
N TYR A 704 10.00 -29.32 29.61
CA TYR A 704 8.66 -28.73 29.56
C TYR A 704 7.73 -29.59 28.68
N ASP A 705 6.50 -29.82 29.15
CA ASP A 705 5.60 -30.81 28.55
C ASP A 705 4.43 -30.24 27.71
N GLY A 706 4.40 -28.91 27.56
CA GLY A 706 3.32 -28.14 26.92
C GLY A 706 2.55 -27.27 27.92
N GLU A 707 2.50 -27.66 29.19
CA GLU A 707 1.82 -26.91 30.26
C GLU A 707 2.72 -26.69 31.49
N ASN A 708 3.52 -27.69 31.87
CA ASN A 708 4.27 -27.71 33.13
C ASN A 708 5.75 -28.03 32.91
N PHE A 709 6.58 -27.53 33.84
CA PHE A 709 7.96 -28.00 34.00
C PHE A 709 7.94 -29.32 34.77
N ILE A 710 8.72 -30.31 34.31
CA ILE A 710 8.75 -31.66 34.87
C ILE A 710 10.19 -32.14 35.09
N ASP A 711 10.41 -32.99 36.10
CA ASP A 711 11.76 -33.50 36.40
C ASP A 711 12.15 -34.74 35.58
N SER A 712 11.20 -35.43 34.93
CA SER A 712 11.49 -36.64 34.14
C SER A 712 10.43 -36.99 33.09
N ILE A 713 10.88 -37.61 31.99
CA ILE A 713 10.04 -38.30 30.99
C ILE A 713 10.37 -39.80 31.07
N LYS A 714 9.40 -40.61 31.47
CA LYS A 714 9.62 -42.03 31.87
C LYS A 714 9.37 -43.06 30.77
N THR A 715 8.69 -42.68 29.70
CA THR A 715 8.29 -43.58 28.60
C THR A 715 8.30 -42.84 27.27
N PRO A 716 8.92 -43.38 26.21
CA PRO A 716 8.74 -42.88 24.84
C PRO A 716 7.27 -42.82 24.44
N ASN A 717 6.89 -41.78 23.70
CA ASN A 717 5.53 -41.59 23.17
C ASN A 717 5.59 -40.70 21.93
N ASP A 718 5.30 -41.26 20.76
CA ASP A 718 5.37 -40.55 19.48
C ASP A 718 4.29 -39.47 19.31
N ASP A 719 3.17 -39.55 20.04
CA ASP A 719 2.10 -38.57 20.01
C ASP A 719 2.32 -37.40 20.99
N LYS A 720 3.12 -37.59 22.07
CA LYS A 720 3.42 -36.51 23.04
C LYS A 720 4.79 -35.89 22.79
N LYS A 721 4.74 -34.61 22.39
CA LYS A 721 5.90 -33.73 22.28
C LYS A 721 6.30 -33.15 23.64
N TYR A 722 7.56 -32.75 23.73
CA TYR A 722 8.17 -32.03 24.84
C TYR A 722 9.11 -30.95 24.30
N ALA A 723 9.50 -29.99 25.13
CA ALA A 723 10.57 -29.04 24.87
C ALA A 723 11.69 -29.21 25.92
N LEU A 724 12.93 -29.29 25.45
CA LEU A 724 14.13 -29.34 26.31
C LEU A 724 14.87 -28.00 26.26
N ILE A 725 15.27 -27.46 27.41
CA ILE A 725 16.22 -26.34 27.50
C ILE A 725 17.56 -26.92 27.95
N LEU A 726 18.61 -26.60 27.20
CA LEU A 726 19.99 -27.01 27.46
C LEU A 726 20.77 -25.82 28.05
N LYS A 727 21.85 -26.09 28.79
CA LYS A 727 22.79 -25.03 29.22
C LYS A 727 23.46 -24.40 28.00
N GLU A 728 24.04 -25.26 27.15
CA GLU A 728 24.77 -24.90 25.94
C GLU A 728 24.14 -25.62 24.74
N THR A 729 24.07 -24.98 23.57
CA THR A 729 23.55 -25.61 22.34
C THR A 729 24.23 -25.14 21.07
N ASN A 730 24.38 -26.06 20.12
CA ASN A 730 24.78 -25.80 18.74
C ASN A 730 23.59 -25.70 17.77
N PHE A 731 22.33 -25.88 18.19
CA PHE A 731 21.17 -25.79 17.29
C PHE A 731 20.83 -24.33 16.91
N TYR A 732 20.40 -24.10 15.67
CA TYR A 732 19.79 -22.84 15.25
C TYR A 732 18.28 -22.82 15.57
N TYR A 733 17.82 -21.76 16.23
CA TYR A 733 16.40 -21.48 16.46
C TYR A 733 15.84 -20.59 15.34
N GLU A 734 14.56 -20.71 15.01
CA GLU A 734 13.92 -19.90 13.95
C GLU A 734 14.04 -18.39 14.23
N ASN A 735 14.74 -17.65 13.37
CA ASN A 735 15.00 -16.22 13.51
C ASN A 735 15.50 -15.58 12.20
N GLY A 736 15.36 -14.26 12.02
CA GLY A 736 15.90 -13.51 10.85
C GLY A 736 15.38 -13.99 9.50
N GLY A 737 14.22 -14.67 9.47
CA GLY A 737 13.69 -15.36 8.29
C GLY A 737 14.32 -16.73 8.01
N GLN A 738 15.39 -17.13 8.69
CA GLN A 738 15.94 -18.49 8.66
C GLN A 738 15.15 -19.41 9.60
N ILE A 739 14.75 -20.58 9.08
CA ILE A 739 14.06 -21.59 9.89
C ILE A 739 15.01 -22.39 10.79
N TYR A 740 14.42 -23.00 11.82
CA TYR A 740 15.07 -23.84 12.81
C TYR A 740 15.82 -25.06 12.24
N ASP A 741 16.81 -25.54 12.98
CA ASP A 741 17.45 -26.84 12.77
C ASP A 741 16.61 -28.02 13.25
N THR A 742 16.95 -29.21 12.76
CA THR A 742 16.42 -30.49 13.22
C THR A 742 17.57 -31.45 13.51
N GLY A 743 17.34 -32.48 14.33
CA GLY A 743 18.43 -33.34 14.79
C GLY A 743 18.04 -34.28 15.93
N VAL A 744 19.04 -34.68 16.71
CA VAL A 744 18.90 -35.58 17.87
C VAL A 744 19.66 -34.99 19.07
N ILE A 745 19.12 -35.21 20.26
CA ILE A 745 19.83 -35.06 21.55
C ILE A 745 19.81 -36.45 22.18
N GLU A 746 20.98 -37.01 22.49
CA GLU A 746 21.07 -38.40 22.98
C GLU A 746 22.24 -38.60 23.95
N ASN A 747 22.17 -39.68 24.72
CA ASN A 747 23.27 -40.23 25.50
C ASN A 747 23.20 -41.76 25.48
N GLY A 748 24.02 -42.45 26.28
CA GLY A 748 24.03 -43.93 26.34
C GLY A 748 22.75 -44.58 26.91
N GLN A 749 21.74 -43.80 27.31
CA GLN A 749 20.49 -44.29 27.92
C GLN A 749 19.22 -43.76 27.24
N MET A 750 19.30 -42.71 26.41
CA MET A 750 18.11 -42.08 25.82
C MET A 750 18.37 -41.41 24.46
N LYS A 751 17.30 -41.26 23.67
CA LYS A 751 17.32 -40.63 22.34
C LYS A 751 16.10 -39.73 22.13
N PHE A 752 16.32 -38.43 22.00
CA PHE A 752 15.29 -37.41 21.77
C PHE A 752 15.42 -36.82 20.36
N GLN A 753 14.35 -36.94 19.55
CA GLN A 753 14.32 -36.40 18.19
C GLN A 753 13.84 -34.95 18.19
N VAL A 754 14.72 -34.01 17.84
CA VAL A 754 14.40 -32.58 17.74
C VAL A 754 13.72 -32.29 16.40
N LEU A 755 12.49 -31.78 16.48
CA LEU A 755 11.60 -31.52 15.34
C LEU A 755 11.44 -30.02 15.03
N ASN A 756 11.65 -29.15 16.01
CA ASN A 756 11.60 -27.69 15.90
C ASN A 756 12.49 -27.08 17.01
N VAL A 757 13.10 -25.91 16.77
CA VAL A 757 13.88 -25.17 17.78
C VAL A 757 13.44 -23.70 17.78
N GLN A 758 13.06 -23.19 18.95
CA GLN A 758 12.53 -21.84 19.13
C GLN A 758 13.26 -21.12 20.27
N LYS A 759 13.16 -19.79 20.35
CA LYS A 759 13.76 -18.99 21.43
C LYS A 759 12.69 -18.27 22.25
N MET A 760 12.87 -18.24 23.56
CA MET A 760 12.00 -17.57 24.53
C MET A 760 12.88 -16.72 25.45
N ASN A 761 12.90 -15.40 25.23
CA ASN A 761 13.84 -14.47 25.86
C ASN A 761 15.29 -15.00 25.72
N ASP A 762 15.91 -15.40 26.83
CA ASP A 762 17.30 -15.83 26.91
C ASP A 762 17.49 -17.36 26.73
N TYR A 763 16.41 -18.12 26.52
CA TYR A 763 16.42 -19.60 26.52
C TYR A 763 16.13 -20.20 25.13
N VAL A 764 16.79 -21.30 24.78
CA VAL A 764 16.53 -22.05 23.52
C VAL A 764 15.78 -23.35 23.82
N LEU A 765 14.60 -23.50 23.21
CA LEU A 765 13.68 -24.62 23.39
C LEU A 765 13.80 -25.61 22.22
N HIS A 766 14.25 -26.82 22.53
CA HIS A 766 14.41 -27.92 21.58
C HIS A 766 13.15 -28.78 21.62
N ILE A 767 12.21 -28.52 20.71
CA ILE A 767 10.88 -29.14 20.68
C ILE A 767 10.96 -30.45 19.89
N GLY A 768 10.52 -31.55 20.49
CA GLY A 768 10.76 -32.89 19.95
C GLY A 768 9.94 -33.99 20.61
N ILE A 769 10.33 -35.25 20.32
CA ILE A 769 9.73 -36.46 20.87
C ILE A 769 10.80 -37.40 21.42
N LEU A 770 10.53 -38.01 22.58
CA LEU A 770 11.38 -39.07 23.14
C LEU A 770 11.15 -40.37 22.36
N LYS A 771 12.18 -40.87 21.68
CA LYS A 771 12.14 -42.13 20.91
C LYS A 771 12.55 -43.34 21.73
N GLU A 772 13.60 -43.22 22.52
CA GLU A 772 14.20 -44.33 23.26
C GLU A 772 14.61 -43.86 24.67
N GLY A 773 14.48 -44.74 25.67
CA GLY A 773 14.96 -44.48 27.03
C GLY A 773 14.04 -43.65 27.92
N LYS A 774 14.67 -42.95 28.87
CA LYS A 774 14.06 -41.98 29.81
C LYS A 774 14.88 -40.69 29.80
N ILE A 775 14.29 -39.55 30.16
CA ILE A 775 15.03 -38.30 30.38
C ILE A 775 14.80 -37.84 31.82
N GLU A 776 15.84 -37.39 32.50
CA GLU A 776 15.79 -36.79 33.84
C GLU A 776 16.50 -35.42 33.84
N LYS A 777 16.05 -34.50 34.73
CA LYS A 777 16.62 -33.16 34.85
C LYS A 777 18.11 -33.25 35.26
N ASN A 778 18.93 -32.42 34.62
CA ASN A 778 20.40 -32.39 34.66
C ASN A 778 21.13 -33.54 33.94
N ASP A 779 20.42 -34.43 33.21
CA ASP A 779 21.06 -35.45 32.36
C ASP A 779 22.13 -34.81 31.45
N SER A 780 23.31 -35.44 31.39
CA SER A 780 24.37 -35.08 30.44
C SER A 780 24.10 -35.74 29.09
N VAL A 781 24.20 -34.96 28.02
CA VAL A 781 23.73 -35.31 26.68
C VAL A 781 24.65 -34.73 25.59
N HIS A 782 24.65 -35.39 24.44
CA HIS A 782 25.35 -34.94 23.23
C HIS A 782 24.35 -34.43 22.20
N THR A 783 24.64 -33.30 21.56
CA THR A 783 23.82 -32.74 20.48
C THR A 783 24.28 -33.18 19.09
N TYR A 784 23.32 -33.52 18.22
CA TYR A 784 23.54 -33.95 16.85
C TYR A 784 22.62 -33.18 15.90
N VAL A 785 23.12 -32.07 15.34
CA VAL A 785 22.42 -31.29 14.31
C VAL A 785 22.47 -32.01 12.95
N ASN A 786 21.39 -31.94 12.19
CA ASN A 786 21.38 -32.35 10.78
C ASN A 786 22.14 -31.33 9.91
N PHE A 787 23.47 -31.44 9.88
CA PHE A 787 24.34 -30.51 9.14
C PHE A 787 24.14 -30.56 7.62
N ASP A 788 23.69 -31.69 7.04
CA ASP A 788 23.32 -31.76 5.63
C ASP A 788 22.15 -30.82 5.32
N ARG A 789 21.15 -30.78 6.20
CA ARG A 789 20.02 -29.85 6.11
C ARG A 789 20.45 -28.41 6.40
N ARG A 790 21.22 -28.17 7.46
CA ARG A 790 21.75 -26.82 7.76
C ARG A 790 22.52 -26.25 6.57
N LYS A 791 23.33 -27.07 5.87
CA LYS A 791 24.07 -26.64 4.69
C LYS A 791 23.15 -26.12 3.58
N LEU A 792 22.02 -26.77 3.31
CA LEU A 792 21.02 -26.28 2.35
C LEU A 792 20.40 -24.94 2.78
N VAL A 793 20.03 -24.81 4.05
CA VAL A 793 19.52 -23.55 4.64
C VAL A 793 20.58 -22.44 4.53
N ALA A 794 21.84 -22.72 4.86
CA ALA A 794 22.95 -21.76 4.81
C ALA A 794 23.35 -21.37 3.37
N CYS A 795 23.24 -22.28 2.39
CA CYS A 795 23.33 -21.95 0.96
C CYS A 795 22.24 -20.96 0.54
N ASN A 796 20.99 -21.24 0.92
CA ASN A 796 19.86 -20.35 0.65
C ASN A 796 20.02 -18.99 1.38
N HIS A 797 20.49 -18.95 2.63
CA HIS A 797 20.70 -17.69 3.37
C HIS A 797 21.78 -16.81 2.70
N THR A 798 22.92 -17.42 2.36
CA THR A 798 24.02 -16.71 1.72
C THR A 798 23.64 -16.22 0.32
N ALA A 799 22.80 -16.97 -0.40
CA ALA A 799 22.20 -16.53 -1.65
C ALA A 799 21.20 -15.37 -1.46
N THR A 800 20.47 -15.29 -0.34
CA THR A 800 19.60 -14.14 -0.02
C THR A 800 20.40 -12.84 0.11
N HIS A 801 21.58 -12.84 0.74
CA HIS A 801 22.44 -11.64 0.81
C HIS A 801 23.00 -11.26 -0.58
N LEU A 802 23.45 -12.23 -1.38
CA LEU A 802 23.83 -11.96 -2.78
C LEU A 802 22.66 -11.37 -3.58
N LEU A 803 21.44 -11.85 -3.36
CA LEU A 803 20.23 -11.36 -4.02
C LEU A 803 19.87 -9.93 -3.56
N ASN A 804 19.94 -9.63 -2.25
CA ASN A 804 19.75 -8.28 -1.69
C ASN A 804 20.75 -7.28 -2.29
N PHE A 805 22.03 -7.66 -2.37
CA PHE A 805 23.09 -6.91 -3.04
C PHE A 805 22.80 -6.66 -4.52
N VAL A 806 22.53 -7.72 -5.29
CA VAL A 806 22.33 -7.65 -6.74
C VAL A 806 21.06 -6.88 -7.11
N ILE A 807 19.94 -7.10 -6.42
CA ILE A 807 18.69 -6.38 -6.70
C ILE A 807 18.91 -4.87 -6.51
N LYS A 808 19.49 -4.45 -5.37
CA LYS A 808 19.81 -3.03 -5.13
C LYS A 808 20.69 -2.46 -6.24
N LYS A 809 21.76 -3.17 -6.62
CA LYS A 809 22.67 -2.76 -7.70
C LYS A 809 21.98 -2.64 -9.05
N VAL A 810 21.33 -3.71 -9.53
CA VAL A 810 20.70 -3.78 -10.85
C VAL A 810 19.57 -2.76 -11.00
N LEU A 811 18.77 -2.55 -9.95
CA LEU A 811 17.66 -1.60 -9.99
C LEU A 811 18.12 -0.13 -9.83
N THR A 812 19.19 0.16 -9.07
CA THR A 812 19.83 1.49 -9.10
C THR A 812 20.41 1.78 -10.50
N GLU A 813 21.19 0.85 -11.08
CA GLU A 813 21.74 0.99 -12.45
C GLU A 813 20.64 1.29 -13.49
N TYR A 814 19.53 0.55 -13.45
CA TYR A 814 18.42 0.69 -14.40
C TYR A 814 17.76 2.08 -14.37
N VAL A 815 17.65 2.70 -13.20
CA VAL A 815 17.03 4.03 -13.07
C VAL A 815 18.03 5.15 -13.37
N VAL A 816 19.28 5.04 -12.88
CA VAL A 816 20.35 6.01 -13.15
C VAL A 816 20.66 6.13 -14.65
N ASN A 817 20.67 5.01 -15.37
CA ASN A 817 20.89 4.99 -16.83
C ASN A 817 19.72 5.56 -17.66
N GLY A 818 18.61 5.95 -17.04
CA GLY A 818 17.45 6.55 -17.72
C GLY A 818 16.56 5.57 -18.48
N GLU A 819 16.88 4.28 -18.50
CA GLU A 819 16.05 3.23 -19.13
C GLU A 819 14.69 3.07 -18.42
N GLY A 820 14.61 3.48 -17.15
CA GLY A 820 13.37 3.60 -16.36
C GLY A 820 12.53 4.88 -16.59
N GLN A 821 12.77 5.68 -17.64
CA GLN A 821 12.02 6.92 -17.87
C GLN A 821 10.51 6.72 -18.14
N MET A 822 9.70 7.61 -17.55
CA MET A 822 8.27 7.69 -17.82
C MET A 822 8.00 8.17 -19.25
N LYS A 823 7.31 7.37 -20.06
CA LYS A 823 7.00 7.68 -21.47
C LYS A 823 5.86 8.69 -21.70
N ASN A 824 5.46 9.43 -20.66
CA ASN A 824 4.56 10.58 -20.79
C ASN A 824 5.40 11.84 -20.55
N GLY A 825 5.49 12.72 -21.55
CA GLY A 825 6.50 13.76 -21.60
C GLY A 825 6.25 14.93 -20.66
N ASP A 826 7.19 15.14 -19.73
CA ASP A 826 7.52 16.45 -19.16
C ASP A 826 8.84 16.95 -19.77
N LEU A 827 9.10 18.26 -19.68
CA LEU A 827 10.18 18.93 -20.41
C LEU A 827 11.58 18.56 -19.89
N VAL A 828 12.40 17.97 -20.75
CA VAL A 828 13.83 17.71 -20.48
C VAL A 828 14.63 19.01 -20.59
N GLN A 829 15.02 19.58 -19.44
CA GLN A 829 16.17 20.48 -19.40
C GLN A 829 17.46 19.67 -19.62
N LYS A 830 18.45 20.27 -20.30
CA LYS A 830 19.69 19.58 -20.68
C LYS A 830 20.62 19.37 -19.47
N LYS A 831 21.38 18.27 -19.52
CA LYS A 831 22.46 17.96 -18.56
C LYS A 831 23.48 19.11 -18.45
N ASN A 832 24.00 19.31 -17.25
CA ASN A 832 25.35 19.82 -16.99
C ASN A 832 26.17 18.70 -16.32
N GLU A 833 27.40 18.48 -16.77
CA GLU A 833 28.15 17.24 -16.49
C GLU A 833 29.06 17.36 -15.25
N LYS A 834 28.48 17.65 -14.07
CA LYS A 834 29.24 17.82 -12.80
C LYS A 834 28.63 17.22 -11.52
N GLU A 835 27.51 16.49 -11.60
CA GLU A 835 26.74 16.03 -10.42
C GLU A 835 26.66 14.50 -10.25
N GLU A 836 27.67 13.75 -10.71
CA GLU A 836 27.61 12.27 -10.74
C GLU A 836 27.87 11.56 -9.39
N THR A 837 28.28 12.26 -8.33
CA THR A 837 28.68 11.62 -7.05
C THR A 837 27.56 11.48 -6.02
N GLY A 838 26.53 12.33 -6.02
CA GLY A 838 25.46 12.30 -5.02
C GLY A 838 24.25 11.44 -5.37
N MET A 839 24.00 11.21 -6.67
CA MET A 839 22.68 10.78 -7.17
C MET A 839 22.34 9.28 -6.95
N ASN A 840 23.29 8.47 -6.46
CA ASN A 840 23.19 7.02 -6.49
C ASN A 840 22.39 6.38 -5.33
N SER A 841 22.17 7.07 -4.20
CA SER A 841 21.46 6.52 -3.02
C SER A 841 19.93 6.60 -3.09
N ILE A 842 19.37 7.22 -4.13
CA ILE A 842 18.00 7.79 -4.12
C ILE A 842 16.88 6.73 -4.31
N PHE A 843 17.23 5.45 -4.50
CA PHE A 843 16.26 4.38 -4.82
C PHE A 843 16.17 3.31 -3.73
N ASN A 844 15.21 3.47 -2.80
CA ASN A 844 14.89 2.47 -1.76
C ASN A 844 14.30 1.17 -2.33
N CYS A 845 15.20 0.29 -2.75
CA CYS A 845 14.91 -1.12 -2.89
C CYS A 845 15.20 -1.83 -1.56
N ASP A 846 14.27 -1.71 -0.60
CA ASP A 846 14.44 -2.27 0.74
C ASP A 846 13.87 -3.68 0.79
N GLN A 847 14.50 -4.55 1.58
CA GLN A 847 13.88 -5.77 2.06
C GLN A 847 12.61 -5.44 2.87
N LYS A 848 11.52 -6.16 2.58
CA LYS A 848 10.23 -6.12 3.30
C LYS A 848 9.84 -7.49 3.88
N GLY A 849 10.68 -8.51 3.67
CA GLY A 849 10.54 -9.83 4.29
C GLY A 849 11.50 -10.85 3.67
N SER A 850 11.81 -11.91 4.41
CA SER A 850 12.51 -13.09 3.86
C SER A 850 11.88 -14.38 4.40
N LEU A 851 12.17 -15.50 3.75
CA LEU A 851 12.09 -16.85 4.32
C LEU A 851 13.23 -17.66 3.70
N VAL A 852 13.98 -18.37 4.53
CA VAL A 852 15.09 -19.24 4.13
C VAL A 852 14.83 -20.61 4.73
N ASP A 853 14.42 -21.55 3.87
CA ASP A 853 14.18 -22.96 4.22
C ASP A 853 15.13 -23.90 3.45
N ASP A 854 15.06 -25.21 3.70
CA ASP A 854 15.93 -26.21 3.05
C ASP A 854 15.48 -26.61 1.63
N GLU A 855 14.35 -26.11 1.14
CA GLU A 855 13.88 -26.33 -0.23
C GLU A 855 14.07 -25.10 -1.13
N LYS A 856 14.02 -23.89 -0.58
CA LYS A 856 13.99 -22.60 -1.30
C LYS A 856 14.38 -21.41 -0.40
N LEU A 857 14.55 -20.26 -1.04
CA LEU A 857 14.47 -18.94 -0.40
C LEU A 857 13.34 -18.11 -1.01
N ARG A 858 12.82 -17.16 -0.21
CA ARG A 858 11.87 -16.11 -0.57
C ARG A 858 12.48 -14.78 -0.15
N PHE A 859 12.49 -13.81 -1.05
CA PHE A 859 12.93 -12.45 -0.77
C PHE A 859 11.87 -11.46 -1.24
N ASP A 860 11.33 -10.70 -0.30
CA ASP A 860 10.29 -9.71 -0.53
C ASP A 860 10.91 -8.31 -0.43
N PHE A 861 10.68 -7.44 -1.41
CA PHE A 861 11.34 -6.13 -1.50
C PHE A 861 10.47 -5.04 -2.13
N SER A 862 10.76 -3.78 -1.82
CA SER A 862 10.10 -2.63 -2.45
C SER A 862 10.72 -2.25 -3.79
N PHE A 863 9.90 -1.90 -4.77
CA PHE A 863 10.34 -1.18 -5.97
C PHE A 863 9.17 -0.39 -6.60
N PHE A 864 9.46 0.76 -7.19
CA PHE A 864 8.43 1.74 -7.58
C PHE A 864 7.86 1.54 -9.00
N GLN A 865 8.46 0.67 -9.80
CA GLN A 865 7.97 0.27 -11.14
C GLN A 865 7.73 -1.24 -11.20
N ASN A 866 7.07 -1.73 -12.25
CA ASN A 866 7.02 -3.15 -12.55
C ASN A 866 8.40 -3.63 -13.02
N ILE A 867 8.83 -4.80 -12.57
CA ILE A 867 10.07 -5.44 -12.99
C ILE A 867 9.80 -6.22 -14.29
N SER A 868 10.73 -6.19 -15.25
CA SER A 868 10.63 -6.96 -16.50
C SER A 868 11.34 -8.31 -16.39
N ASP A 869 10.95 -9.28 -17.23
CA ASP A 869 11.68 -10.55 -17.42
C ASP A 869 13.19 -10.31 -17.65
N ASP A 870 13.54 -9.25 -18.38
CA ASP A 870 14.94 -8.88 -18.67
C ASP A 870 15.70 -8.42 -17.41
N LEU A 871 15.05 -7.67 -16.50
CA LEU A 871 15.64 -7.28 -15.22
C LEU A 871 15.77 -8.47 -14.27
N VAL A 872 14.78 -9.36 -14.20
CA VAL A 872 14.84 -10.62 -13.43
C VAL A 872 15.99 -11.50 -13.96
N SER A 873 16.16 -11.57 -15.29
CA SER A 873 17.27 -12.27 -15.95
C SER A 873 18.64 -11.67 -15.60
N LYS A 874 18.77 -10.34 -15.62
CA LYS A 874 20.00 -9.65 -15.19
C LYS A 874 20.33 -9.90 -13.71
N ILE A 875 19.31 -9.96 -12.84
CA ILE A 875 19.46 -10.31 -11.42
C ILE A 875 19.94 -11.78 -11.27
N GLU A 876 19.28 -12.75 -11.91
CA GLU A 876 19.71 -14.16 -11.83
C GLU A 876 21.14 -14.36 -12.36
N SER A 877 21.51 -13.71 -13.48
CA SER A 877 22.88 -13.79 -13.99
C SER A 877 23.89 -13.24 -12.99
N GLN A 878 23.70 -12.00 -12.51
CA GLN A 878 24.68 -11.38 -11.60
C GLN A 878 24.85 -12.14 -10.29
N VAL A 879 23.79 -12.74 -9.72
CA VAL A 879 23.93 -13.63 -8.55
C VAL A 879 24.77 -14.86 -8.90
N ASN A 880 24.51 -15.51 -10.03
CA ASN A 880 25.33 -16.65 -10.48
C ASN A 880 26.77 -16.23 -10.85
N ASP A 881 27.01 -15.00 -11.31
CA ASP A 881 28.34 -14.49 -11.61
C ASP A 881 29.16 -14.19 -10.33
N LEU A 882 28.51 -13.83 -9.22
CA LEU A 882 29.13 -13.74 -7.88
C LEU A 882 29.36 -15.12 -7.23
N ILE A 883 28.57 -16.13 -7.61
CA ILE A 883 28.81 -17.54 -7.21
C ILE A 883 30.05 -18.10 -7.93
N LYS A 884 30.20 -17.82 -9.24
CA LYS A 884 31.38 -18.22 -10.05
C LYS A 884 32.70 -17.58 -9.59
N GLN A 885 32.64 -16.46 -8.87
CA GLN A 885 33.83 -15.77 -8.34
C GLN A 885 34.41 -16.43 -7.07
N GLU A 886 33.76 -17.47 -6.54
CA GLU A 886 34.18 -18.17 -5.31
C GLU A 886 34.50 -17.20 -4.16
N LEU A 887 33.61 -16.23 -3.92
CA LEU A 887 33.81 -15.20 -2.90
C LEU A 887 33.80 -15.81 -1.50
N SER A 888 34.77 -15.41 -0.68
CA SER A 888 34.81 -15.71 0.75
C SER A 888 33.60 -15.09 1.47
N VAL A 889 33.12 -15.79 2.49
CA VAL A 889 32.02 -15.35 3.34
C VAL A 889 32.52 -15.36 4.78
N SER A 890 32.67 -14.19 5.36
CA SER A 890 33.23 -13.99 6.69
C SER A 890 32.20 -13.37 7.63
N VAL A 891 32.11 -13.92 8.84
CA VAL A 891 31.38 -13.28 9.94
C VAL A 891 32.40 -12.59 10.86
N ARG A 892 32.03 -11.42 11.40
CA ARG A 892 32.75 -10.74 12.49
C ARG A 892 31.75 -10.30 13.55
N THR A 893 32.01 -10.62 14.80
CA THR A 893 31.26 -10.11 15.95
C THR A 893 31.83 -8.75 16.35
N MET A 894 31.01 -7.71 16.39
CA MET A 894 31.42 -6.31 16.56
C MET A 894 30.42 -5.53 17.41
N ASP A 895 30.86 -4.42 18.02
CA ASP A 895 29.97 -3.45 18.65
C ASP A 895 29.08 -2.75 17.59
N LEU A 896 27.81 -2.49 17.94
CA LEU A 896 26.78 -1.94 17.05
C LEU A 896 27.08 -0.50 16.60
N LYS A 897 27.77 0.31 17.41
CA LYS A 897 28.20 1.68 17.07
C LYS A 897 29.41 1.64 16.15
N GLU A 898 30.31 0.69 16.35
CA GLU A 898 31.47 0.47 15.47
C GLU A 898 31.03 -0.09 14.10
N SER A 899 30.14 -1.08 14.05
CA SER A 899 29.65 -1.64 12.78
C SER A 899 28.87 -0.61 11.96
N LYS A 900 28.14 0.32 12.61
CA LYS A 900 27.46 1.45 11.97
C LYS A 900 28.41 2.46 11.30
N LYS A 901 29.73 2.40 11.53
CA LYS A 901 30.73 3.22 10.80
C LYS A 901 31.02 2.68 9.39
N ILE A 902 30.72 1.41 9.11
CA ILE A 902 30.99 0.79 7.80
C ILE A 902 29.97 1.32 6.76
N LYS A 903 30.39 2.27 5.92
CA LYS A 903 29.50 2.87 4.91
C LYS A 903 29.04 1.84 3.88
N GLY A 904 27.73 1.61 3.80
CA GLY A 904 27.13 0.61 2.93
C GLY A 904 26.81 -0.72 3.61
N ILE A 905 27.02 -0.83 4.93
CA ILE A 905 26.43 -1.90 5.74
C ILE A 905 24.89 -1.87 5.62
N ARG A 906 24.30 -3.05 5.44
CA ARG A 906 22.85 -3.24 5.37
C ARG A 906 22.35 -3.68 6.73
N ALA A 907 21.30 -3.04 7.21
CA ALA A 907 20.56 -3.40 8.42
C ALA A 907 19.06 -3.31 8.12
N ILE A 908 18.26 -4.11 8.82
CA ILE A 908 16.80 -4.02 8.74
C ILE A 908 16.36 -3.00 9.79
N PHE A 909 15.84 -1.85 9.35
CA PHE A 909 15.46 -0.72 10.23
C PHE A 909 14.32 -1.03 11.22
N GLU A 910 13.71 -2.20 11.12
CA GLU A 910 12.64 -2.69 11.99
C GLU A 910 13.11 -3.83 12.95
N GLU A 911 14.41 -4.16 12.98
CA GLU A 911 15.02 -5.13 13.91
C GLU A 911 15.77 -4.44 15.07
N ASP A 912 15.43 -4.80 16.31
CA ASP A 912 16.17 -4.40 17.52
C ASP A 912 17.47 -5.21 17.64
N TYR A 913 18.57 -4.65 17.11
CA TYR A 913 19.91 -5.19 17.28
C TYR A 913 20.46 -4.95 18.69
N ALA A 914 21.07 -5.98 19.31
CA ALA A 914 21.81 -5.85 20.55
C ALA A 914 23.09 -5.01 20.40
N ASP A 915 23.68 -4.54 21.50
CA ASP A 915 24.93 -3.76 21.49
C ASP A 915 26.10 -4.48 20.82
N VAL A 916 26.07 -5.82 20.77
CA VAL A 916 27.03 -6.65 20.04
C VAL A 916 26.29 -7.42 18.93
N VAL A 917 26.78 -7.30 17.70
CA VAL A 917 26.17 -7.84 16.48
C VAL A 917 27.14 -8.68 15.66
N ASN A 918 26.61 -9.62 14.88
CA ASN A 918 27.33 -10.30 13.82
C ASN A 918 27.16 -9.53 12.50
N VAL A 919 28.28 -9.12 11.92
CA VAL A 919 28.38 -8.54 10.57
C VAL A 919 28.84 -9.63 9.61
N VAL A 920 28.09 -9.85 8.54
CA VAL A 920 28.41 -10.80 7.47
C VAL A 920 28.95 -10.05 6.27
N PHE A 921 30.16 -10.41 5.83
CA PHE A 921 30.85 -9.88 4.67
C PHE A 921 30.93 -10.97 3.59
N ILE A 922 30.56 -10.62 2.35
CA ILE A 922 30.78 -11.48 1.17
C ILE A 922 31.75 -10.74 0.23
N ASP A 923 33.03 -10.88 0.55
CA ASP A 923 34.17 -10.30 -0.17
C ASP A 923 35.43 -11.14 0.15
N ASN A 924 36.41 -11.13 -0.74
CA ASN A 924 37.69 -11.82 -0.55
C ASN A 924 38.69 -11.02 0.32
N ASP A 925 38.49 -9.71 0.48
CA ASP A 925 39.42 -8.81 1.20
C ASP A 925 38.68 -7.99 2.29
N VAL A 926 38.27 -8.69 3.35
CA VAL A 926 37.53 -8.11 4.48
C VAL A 926 38.38 -7.12 5.28
N ASP A 927 39.67 -7.38 5.41
CA ASP A 927 40.55 -6.54 6.22
C ASP A 927 40.75 -5.17 5.54
N LYS A 928 40.78 -5.09 4.20
CA LYS A 928 40.71 -3.82 3.47
C LYS A 928 39.41 -3.05 3.71
N ILE A 929 38.27 -3.73 3.85
CA ILE A 929 36.99 -3.07 4.17
C ILE A 929 37.06 -2.44 5.57
N LEU A 930 37.56 -3.19 6.56
CA LEU A 930 37.69 -2.72 7.94
C LEU A 930 38.72 -1.59 8.10
N ASN A 931 39.76 -1.55 7.27
CA ASN A 931 40.77 -0.48 7.27
C ASN A 931 40.34 0.79 6.50
N HIS A 932 39.25 0.77 5.72
CA HIS A 932 38.82 1.88 4.85
C HIS A 932 37.33 2.24 5.02
N LEU A 933 36.92 2.46 6.28
CA LEU A 933 35.54 2.83 6.67
C LEU A 933 35.03 4.14 6.01
N ASP A 934 35.91 4.94 5.41
CA ASP A 934 35.57 6.14 4.65
C ASP A 934 34.98 5.85 3.26
N VAL A 935 35.25 4.66 2.69
CA VAL A 935 34.76 4.20 1.37
C VAL A 935 33.34 3.66 1.49
N ASN A 936 32.47 3.96 0.50
CA ASN A 936 31.09 3.47 0.48
C ASN A 936 30.97 2.16 -0.32
N TYR A 937 30.82 1.04 0.40
CA TYR A 937 30.77 -0.31 -0.17
C TYR A 937 29.40 -0.73 -0.74
N SER A 938 28.38 0.14 -0.68
CA SER A 938 26.97 -0.19 -1.01
C SER A 938 26.79 -0.95 -2.33
N TYR A 939 27.58 -0.63 -3.36
CA TYR A 939 27.48 -1.23 -4.71
C TYR A 939 28.71 -2.09 -5.08
N MET A 940 29.63 -2.30 -4.13
CA MET A 940 30.87 -3.05 -4.31
C MET A 940 30.72 -4.50 -3.84
N CYS A 941 30.26 -4.71 -2.60
CA CYS A 941 30.07 -6.04 -2.00
C CYS A 941 28.87 -6.10 -1.05
N SER A 942 28.53 -7.31 -0.61
CA SER A 942 27.49 -7.53 0.39
C SER A 942 28.10 -7.45 1.79
N ILE A 943 27.60 -6.51 2.60
CA ILE A 943 27.93 -6.35 4.02
C ILE A 943 26.62 -6.14 4.76
N GLU A 944 26.21 -7.06 5.62
CA GLU A 944 24.89 -7.06 6.25
C GLU A 944 24.98 -7.44 7.75
N LEU A 945 24.16 -6.81 8.60
CA LEU A 945 23.93 -7.30 9.97
C LEU A 945 23.05 -8.56 9.88
N CYS A 946 23.55 -9.70 10.35
CA CYS A 946 22.81 -10.95 10.30
C CYS A 946 23.23 -11.94 11.40
N GLY A 947 22.24 -12.49 12.12
CA GLY A 947 22.42 -13.58 13.07
C GLY A 947 22.23 -14.98 12.46
N GLY A 948 22.37 -15.15 11.14
CA GLY A 948 22.14 -16.40 10.40
C GLY A 948 23.30 -17.39 10.43
N THR A 949 23.08 -18.59 9.90
CA THR A 949 24.17 -19.54 9.59
C THR A 949 24.55 -19.44 8.12
N HIS A 950 25.85 -19.28 7.84
CA HIS A 950 26.36 -19.08 6.48
C HIS A 950 27.39 -20.16 6.09
N ILE A 951 27.50 -20.39 4.78
CA ILE A 951 28.56 -21.19 4.16
C ILE A 951 29.83 -20.33 4.02
N ALA A 952 31.04 -20.92 4.07
CA ALA A 952 32.29 -20.14 4.04
C ALA A 952 32.65 -19.51 2.69
N ASN A 953 31.98 -19.93 1.61
CA ASN A 953 32.30 -19.49 0.25
C ASN A 953 31.09 -19.60 -0.67
N THR A 954 30.87 -18.62 -1.57
CA THR A 954 29.69 -18.58 -2.45
C THR A 954 29.60 -19.78 -3.39
N LYS A 955 30.70 -20.46 -3.71
CA LYS A 955 30.69 -21.65 -4.58
C LYS A 955 29.85 -22.82 -4.05
N PHE A 956 29.66 -22.93 -2.74
CA PHE A 956 28.82 -24.00 -2.17
C PHE A 956 27.33 -23.80 -2.44
N ILE A 957 26.91 -22.61 -2.90
CA ILE A 957 25.58 -22.38 -3.49
C ILE A 957 25.43 -23.17 -4.80
N LYS A 958 26.53 -23.45 -5.51
CA LYS A 958 26.68 -24.02 -6.86
C LYS A 958 26.02 -23.21 -7.97
N LYS A 959 24.71 -23.00 -7.86
CA LYS A 959 23.83 -22.34 -8.83
C LYS A 959 22.62 -21.78 -8.10
N PHE A 960 22.16 -20.63 -8.55
CA PHE A 960 20.96 -19.94 -8.07
C PHE A 960 19.93 -19.89 -9.21
N ILE A 961 18.68 -20.28 -8.95
CA ILE A 961 17.60 -20.27 -9.95
C ILE A 961 16.35 -19.65 -9.35
N ILE A 962 15.84 -18.58 -9.96
CA ILE A 962 14.54 -17.97 -9.65
C ILE A 962 13.43 -18.89 -10.18
N THR A 963 12.47 -19.24 -9.34
CA THR A 963 11.32 -20.08 -9.69
C THR A 963 10.03 -19.27 -9.89
N SER A 964 9.90 -18.13 -9.20
CA SER A 964 8.88 -17.12 -9.48
C SER A 964 9.29 -15.70 -9.09
N GLU A 965 8.87 -14.74 -9.92
CA GLU A 965 8.58 -13.36 -9.50
C GLU A 965 7.05 -13.24 -9.32
N GLU A 966 6.61 -12.61 -8.23
CA GLU A 966 5.21 -12.30 -7.93
C GLU A 966 5.08 -10.91 -7.26
N SER A 967 4.22 -10.03 -7.78
CA SER A 967 3.87 -8.79 -7.07
C SER A 967 2.85 -9.08 -5.95
N ILE A 968 3.28 -8.94 -4.70
CA ILE A 968 2.43 -9.15 -3.50
C ILE A 968 1.46 -7.98 -3.30
N GLY A 969 1.91 -6.78 -3.67
CA GLY A 969 1.19 -5.54 -3.41
C GLY A 969 1.78 -4.38 -4.18
N LYS A 970 1.10 -3.23 -4.12
CA LYS A 970 1.44 -2.04 -4.90
C LYS A 970 2.81 -1.48 -4.49
N GLY A 971 3.83 -1.81 -5.28
CA GLY A 971 5.24 -1.46 -5.03
C GLY A 971 6.04 -2.47 -4.21
N ILE A 972 5.53 -3.70 -4.01
CA ILE A 972 6.22 -4.79 -3.31
C ILE A 972 6.23 -6.05 -4.20
N TYR A 973 7.43 -6.63 -4.36
CA TYR A 973 7.70 -7.81 -5.18
C TYR A 973 8.28 -8.93 -4.35
N ARG A 974 8.04 -10.16 -4.77
CA ARG A 974 8.52 -11.41 -4.18
C ARG A 974 9.30 -12.19 -5.23
N ILE A 975 10.55 -12.50 -4.93
CA ILE A 975 11.33 -13.50 -5.67
C ILE A 975 11.37 -14.77 -4.81
N ASN A 976 10.91 -15.90 -5.36
CA ASN A 976 11.26 -17.22 -4.84
C ASN A 976 12.38 -17.80 -5.69
N ALA A 977 13.38 -18.41 -5.06
CA ALA A 977 14.51 -19.04 -5.73
C ALA A 977 14.96 -20.32 -5.01
N VAL A 978 15.78 -21.13 -5.69
CA VAL A 978 16.37 -22.37 -5.18
C VAL A 978 17.87 -22.39 -5.43
N THR A 979 18.61 -23.13 -4.60
CA THR A 979 20.08 -23.28 -4.71
C THR A 979 20.53 -24.73 -4.62
N ASN A 980 21.82 -24.98 -4.88
CA ASN A 980 22.50 -26.27 -4.66
C ASN A 980 21.70 -27.45 -5.27
N ARG A 981 21.48 -28.54 -4.51
CA ARG A 981 20.76 -29.73 -5.01
C ARG A 981 19.34 -29.43 -5.49
N LYS A 982 18.66 -28.43 -4.91
CA LYS A 982 17.31 -28.03 -5.32
C LYS A 982 17.31 -27.30 -6.66
N ALA A 983 18.37 -26.54 -6.98
CA ALA A 983 18.57 -25.99 -8.32
C ALA A 983 18.85 -27.10 -9.36
N GLU A 984 19.67 -28.11 -9.00
CA GLU A 984 19.94 -29.29 -9.84
C GLU A 984 18.64 -30.08 -10.13
N GLU A 985 17.83 -30.36 -9.09
CA GLU A 985 16.51 -31.02 -9.21
C GLU A 985 15.55 -30.24 -10.14
N VAL A 986 15.46 -28.92 -9.98
CA VAL A 986 14.56 -28.04 -10.76
C VAL A 986 15.00 -27.89 -12.21
N GLU A 987 16.30 -27.81 -12.49
CA GLU A 987 16.82 -27.71 -13.85
C GLU A 987 16.66 -29.03 -14.62
N ALA A 988 17.05 -30.17 -14.03
CA ALA A 988 16.87 -31.48 -14.66
C ALA A 988 15.39 -31.77 -14.98
N LYS A 989 14.47 -31.35 -14.11
CA LYS A 989 13.02 -31.42 -14.34
C LYS A 989 12.58 -30.56 -15.53
N PHE A 990 13.11 -29.34 -15.68
CA PHE A 990 12.82 -28.48 -16.83
C PHE A 990 13.37 -29.03 -18.14
N ASP A 991 14.61 -29.53 -18.14
CA ASP A 991 15.26 -30.04 -19.35
C ASP A 991 14.60 -31.32 -19.87
N ASN A 992 14.15 -32.21 -18.97
CA ASN A 992 13.31 -33.37 -19.33
C ASN A 992 11.97 -32.94 -19.95
N LEU A 993 11.32 -31.89 -19.44
CA LEU A 993 10.10 -31.34 -20.03
C LEU A 993 10.36 -30.69 -21.39
N TYR A 994 11.48 -29.96 -21.54
CA TYR A 994 11.85 -29.34 -22.81
C TYR A 994 12.19 -30.37 -23.89
N ALA A 995 12.97 -31.40 -23.56
CA ALA A 995 13.28 -32.50 -24.46
C ALA A 995 12.01 -33.22 -24.96
N LYS A 996 11.06 -33.49 -24.06
CA LYS A 996 9.77 -34.14 -24.37
C LYS A 996 8.89 -33.36 -25.37
N TYR A 997 9.05 -32.05 -25.44
CA TYR A 997 8.23 -31.18 -26.31
C TYR A 997 9.05 -30.45 -27.39
N LYS A 998 10.31 -30.85 -27.62
CA LYS A 998 11.24 -30.22 -28.57
C LYS A 998 10.71 -30.22 -30.01
N HIS A 999 10.01 -31.28 -30.40
CA HIS A 999 9.39 -31.48 -31.72
C HIS A 999 8.28 -30.48 -32.07
N ILE A 1000 7.78 -29.71 -31.10
CA ILE A 1000 6.84 -28.59 -31.33
C ILE A 1000 7.54 -27.39 -31.97
N PHE A 1001 8.80 -27.15 -31.61
CA PHE A 1001 9.58 -26.01 -32.11
C PHE A 1001 10.23 -26.32 -33.47
N GLU A 1002 10.52 -27.59 -33.73
CA GLU A 1002 11.19 -28.06 -34.97
C GLU A 1002 10.21 -28.16 -36.16
N ASP A 1003 8.95 -28.52 -35.92
CA ASP A 1003 7.89 -28.58 -36.94
C ASP A 1003 6.56 -28.06 -36.35
N PRO A 1004 6.31 -26.73 -36.39
CA PRO A 1004 5.07 -26.14 -35.89
C PRO A 1004 3.92 -26.30 -36.91
N ASN A 1005 3.19 -27.42 -36.82
CA ASN A 1005 2.04 -27.73 -37.69
C ASN A 1005 0.67 -27.70 -36.96
N GLU A 1006 -0.43 -27.62 -37.71
CA GLU A 1006 -1.78 -27.44 -37.16
C GLU A 1006 -2.25 -28.60 -36.26
N GLY A 1007 -1.78 -29.82 -36.49
CA GLY A 1007 -2.11 -31.00 -35.68
C GLY A 1007 -1.55 -30.93 -34.25
N LYS A 1008 -0.42 -30.23 -34.06
CA LYS A 1008 0.24 -30.09 -32.75
C LYS A 1008 -0.40 -29.03 -31.84
N LEU A 1009 -1.47 -28.34 -32.26
CA LEU A 1009 -2.10 -27.27 -31.46
C LEU A 1009 -2.54 -27.74 -30.06
N ALA A 1010 -3.04 -28.97 -29.93
CA ALA A 1010 -3.41 -29.57 -28.65
C ALA A 1010 -2.19 -29.85 -27.73
N GLU A 1011 -1.05 -30.20 -28.32
CA GLU A 1011 0.22 -30.40 -27.61
C GLU A 1011 0.81 -29.07 -27.15
N VAL A 1012 0.78 -28.03 -28.00
CA VAL A 1012 1.16 -26.65 -27.67
C VAL A 1012 0.38 -26.18 -26.44
N GLN A 1013 -0.94 -26.36 -26.44
CA GLN A 1013 -1.80 -25.97 -25.31
C GLN A 1013 -1.57 -26.82 -24.06
N THR A 1014 -1.29 -28.12 -24.22
CA THR A 1014 -0.94 -29.02 -23.10
C THR A 1014 0.38 -28.61 -22.45
N TYR A 1015 1.44 -28.35 -23.22
CA TYR A 1015 2.74 -27.94 -22.69
C TYR A 1015 2.68 -26.54 -22.06
N LYS A 1016 1.97 -25.59 -22.71
CA LYS A 1016 1.68 -24.26 -22.18
C LYS A 1016 0.93 -24.30 -20.84
N ARG A 1017 0.07 -25.30 -20.63
CA ARG A 1017 -0.60 -25.54 -19.33
C ARG A 1017 0.37 -26.09 -18.29
N ILE A 1018 1.12 -27.15 -18.60
CA ILE A 1018 2.10 -27.76 -17.68
C ILE A 1018 3.10 -26.71 -17.16
N LEU A 1019 3.64 -25.88 -18.05
CA LEU A 1019 4.57 -24.79 -17.69
C LEU A 1019 3.94 -23.72 -16.78
N LYS A 1020 2.62 -23.51 -16.82
CA LYS A 1020 1.91 -22.53 -15.98
C LYS A 1020 1.47 -23.10 -14.64
N GLU A 1021 1.06 -24.37 -14.60
CA GLU A 1021 0.64 -25.06 -13.37
C GLU A 1021 1.82 -25.32 -12.43
N ASP A 1022 3.01 -25.59 -12.98
CA ASP A 1022 4.21 -25.84 -12.17
C ASP A 1022 4.90 -24.54 -11.71
N LYS A 1023 4.94 -24.32 -10.40
CA LYS A 1023 5.64 -23.18 -9.76
C LYS A 1023 7.14 -23.43 -9.49
N PHE A 1024 7.62 -24.68 -9.59
CA PHE A 1024 9.02 -25.04 -9.33
C PHE A 1024 9.72 -25.43 -10.64
N LEU A 1025 9.84 -24.45 -11.54
CA LEU A 1025 10.59 -24.48 -12.79
C LEU A 1025 11.37 -23.16 -12.95
N PRO A 1026 12.52 -23.12 -13.65
CA PRO A 1026 13.31 -21.90 -13.84
C PRO A 1026 12.48 -20.80 -14.54
N TYR A 1027 12.24 -19.68 -13.87
CA TYR A 1027 11.28 -18.63 -14.25
C TYR A 1027 11.58 -18.05 -15.63
N ILE A 1028 12.82 -17.61 -15.87
CA ILE A 1028 13.25 -16.97 -17.13
C ILE A 1028 13.11 -17.96 -18.30
N ARG A 1029 13.68 -19.17 -18.16
CA ARG A 1029 13.61 -20.23 -19.20
C ARG A 1029 12.15 -20.62 -19.48
N LYS A 1030 11.29 -20.67 -18.45
CA LYS A 1030 9.84 -20.92 -18.56
C LYS A 1030 9.12 -19.81 -19.32
N ASN A 1031 9.36 -18.55 -18.98
CA ASN A 1031 8.72 -17.40 -19.65
C ASN A 1031 9.18 -17.27 -21.12
N GLU A 1032 10.46 -17.51 -21.41
CA GLU A 1032 10.96 -17.64 -22.78
C GLU A 1032 10.20 -18.69 -23.60
N ILE A 1033 10.04 -19.90 -23.06
CA ILE A 1033 9.36 -21.00 -23.76
C ILE A 1033 7.87 -20.69 -23.92
N LEU A 1034 7.20 -20.14 -22.90
CA LEU A 1034 5.82 -19.67 -23.00
C LEU A 1034 5.66 -18.62 -24.12
N ASN A 1035 6.58 -17.65 -24.20
CA ASN A 1035 6.60 -16.61 -25.25
C ASN A 1035 6.87 -17.19 -26.66
N LYS A 1036 7.68 -18.27 -26.77
CA LYS A 1036 7.89 -19.00 -28.02
C LYS A 1036 6.63 -19.80 -28.43
N LEU A 1037 5.98 -20.48 -27.49
CA LEU A 1037 4.72 -21.22 -27.71
C LEU A 1037 3.55 -20.28 -28.07
N GLU A 1038 3.45 -19.10 -27.46
CA GLU A 1038 2.46 -18.07 -27.81
C GLU A 1038 2.58 -17.61 -29.27
N LYS A 1039 3.81 -17.48 -29.80
CA LYS A 1039 4.05 -17.12 -31.20
C LYS A 1039 3.65 -18.27 -32.14
N ILE A 1040 3.97 -19.51 -31.79
CA ILE A 1040 3.56 -20.72 -32.54
C ILE A 1040 2.02 -20.85 -32.57
N GLU A 1041 1.35 -20.70 -31.42
CA GLU A 1041 -0.12 -20.76 -31.32
C GLU A 1041 -0.80 -19.68 -32.19
N LYS A 1042 -0.29 -18.44 -32.15
CA LYS A 1042 -0.79 -17.33 -32.99
C LYS A 1042 -0.58 -17.63 -34.49
N ASN A 1043 0.60 -18.10 -34.87
CA ASN A 1043 0.93 -18.43 -36.27
C ASN A 1043 0.05 -19.56 -36.82
N ILE A 1044 -0.19 -20.63 -36.05
CA ILE A 1044 -1.10 -21.72 -36.41
C ILE A 1044 -2.51 -21.17 -36.63
N ILE A 1045 -3.06 -20.44 -35.65
CA ILE A 1045 -4.42 -19.89 -35.71
C ILE A 1045 -4.58 -18.90 -36.89
N GLU A 1046 -3.56 -18.10 -37.21
CA GLU A 1046 -3.60 -17.20 -38.36
C GLU A 1046 -3.51 -17.95 -39.70
N LYS A 1047 -2.67 -19.00 -39.79
CA LYS A 1047 -2.60 -19.86 -40.98
C LYS A 1047 -3.94 -20.54 -41.28
N THR A 1048 -4.56 -21.16 -40.27
CA THR A 1048 -5.89 -21.80 -40.42
C THR A 1048 -6.97 -20.79 -40.82
N LYS A 1049 -6.96 -19.58 -40.25
CA LYS A 1049 -7.89 -18.49 -40.62
C LYS A 1049 -7.69 -18.00 -42.06
N ASN A 1050 -6.44 -17.85 -42.51
CA ASN A 1050 -6.14 -17.42 -43.86
C ASN A 1050 -6.53 -18.49 -44.89
N MET A 1051 -6.25 -19.77 -44.62
CA MET A 1051 -6.70 -20.91 -45.43
C MET A 1051 -8.24 -20.97 -45.52
N GLN A 1052 -8.96 -20.81 -44.40
CA GLN A 1052 -10.42 -20.74 -44.40
C GLN A 1052 -10.95 -19.52 -45.18
N LYS A 1053 -10.27 -18.37 -45.11
CA LYS A 1053 -10.62 -17.16 -45.87
C LYS A 1053 -10.42 -17.35 -47.37
N GLU A 1054 -9.37 -18.04 -47.80
CA GLU A 1054 -9.17 -18.41 -49.21
C GLU A 1054 -10.26 -19.36 -49.73
N LEU A 1055 -10.63 -20.38 -48.94
CA LEU A 1055 -11.75 -21.26 -49.28
C LEU A 1055 -13.08 -20.48 -49.41
N PHE A 1056 -13.35 -19.54 -48.51
CA PHE A 1056 -14.53 -18.66 -48.61
C PHE A 1056 -14.46 -17.67 -49.78
N ASN A 1057 -13.27 -17.21 -50.17
CA ASN A 1057 -13.09 -16.38 -51.37
C ASN A 1057 -13.36 -17.20 -52.64
N LYS A 1058 -12.79 -18.41 -52.75
CA LYS A 1058 -13.05 -19.36 -53.86
C LYS A 1058 -14.54 -19.69 -53.97
N ALA A 1059 -15.20 -20.01 -52.86
CA ALA A 1059 -16.65 -20.23 -52.79
C ALA A 1059 -17.46 -19.01 -53.23
N THR A 1060 -17.02 -17.80 -52.87
CA THR A 1060 -17.71 -16.55 -53.26
C THR A 1060 -17.56 -16.27 -54.76
N ALA A 1061 -16.42 -16.61 -55.37
CA ALA A 1061 -16.20 -16.53 -56.81
C ALA A 1061 -17.07 -17.55 -57.56
N ILE A 1062 -16.95 -18.85 -57.23
CA ILE A 1062 -17.74 -19.93 -57.82
C ILE A 1062 -19.25 -19.62 -57.75
N GLY A 1063 -19.75 -19.20 -56.59
CA GLY A 1063 -21.16 -18.83 -56.41
C GLY A 1063 -21.58 -17.53 -57.10
N LYS A 1064 -20.65 -16.66 -57.49
CA LYS A 1064 -20.93 -15.49 -58.34
C LYS A 1064 -20.99 -15.90 -59.80
N ASP A 1065 -20.00 -16.65 -60.26
CA ASP A 1065 -19.83 -16.96 -61.68
C ASP A 1065 -20.90 -17.96 -62.13
N TYR A 1066 -21.27 -18.94 -61.29
CA TYR A 1066 -22.44 -19.82 -61.47
C TYR A 1066 -23.81 -19.08 -61.41
N ALA A 1067 -23.82 -17.81 -60.99
CA ALA A 1067 -25.02 -16.96 -61.01
C ALA A 1067 -25.16 -16.11 -62.29
N LEU A 1068 -24.13 -16.12 -63.15
CA LEU A 1068 -24.12 -15.42 -64.44
C LEU A 1068 -24.43 -16.35 -65.64
N GLU A 1069 -24.50 -17.67 -65.41
CA GLU A 1069 -25.08 -18.63 -66.35
C GLU A 1069 -26.56 -18.29 -66.61
N ASP A 1070 -27.06 -18.51 -67.84
CA ASP A 1070 -28.49 -18.34 -68.12
C ASP A 1070 -29.32 -19.44 -67.43
N LYS A 1071 -30.42 -19.01 -66.79
CA LYS A 1071 -31.37 -19.84 -66.05
C LYS A 1071 -32.81 -19.50 -66.40
N SER A 1072 -33.03 -18.95 -67.60
CA SER A 1072 -34.35 -18.76 -68.20
C SER A 1072 -35.16 -20.06 -68.12
N GLY A 1073 -36.37 -19.97 -67.52
CA GLY A 1073 -37.27 -21.12 -67.31
C GLY A 1073 -37.01 -21.99 -66.06
N VAL A 1074 -35.94 -21.77 -65.28
CA VAL A 1074 -35.60 -22.63 -64.13
C VAL A 1074 -36.33 -22.20 -62.85
N LEU A 1075 -37.29 -23.02 -62.38
CA LEU A 1075 -37.98 -22.82 -61.10
C LEU A 1075 -37.09 -23.16 -59.88
N VAL A 1076 -36.33 -24.25 -59.96
CA VAL A 1076 -35.41 -24.70 -58.91
C VAL A 1076 -34.06 -25.10 -59.51
N ASP A 1077 -33.01 -24.39 -59.10
CA ASP A 1077 -31.63 -24.57 -59.56
C ASP A 1077 -30.91 -25.64 -58.72
N VAL A 1078 -30.60 -26.81 -59.30
CA VAL A 1078 -30.02 -27.97 -58.59
C VAL A 1078 -28.58 -28.23 -59.02
N LYS A 1079 -27.62 -27.94 -58.13
CA LYS A 1079 -26.17 -27.99 -58.44
C LYS A 1079 -25.37 -28.72 -57.36
N LEU A 1080 -24.58 -29.69 -57.81
CA LEU A 1080 -23.41 -30.20 -57.08
C LEU A 1080 -22.21 -29.33 -57.45
N PHE A 1081 -21.47 -28.86 -56.44
CA PHE A 1081 -20.21 -28.15 -56.58
C PHE A 1081 -19.06 -29.11 -56.28
N ASP A 1082 -18.54 -29.71 -57.35
CA ASP A 1082 -17.39 -30.61 -57.41
C ASP A 1082 -16.05 -29.86 -57.44
N ALA A 1083 -16.00 -28.70 -58.11
CA ALA A 1083 -14.82 -27.86 -58.27
C ALA A 1083 -14.25 -27.24 -56.96
N LEU A 1084 -14.90 -27.45 -55.81
CA LEU A 1084 -14.41 -27.03 -54.50
C LEU A 1084 -14.92 -27.98 -53.42
N CYS A 1085 -14.03 -28.67 -52.73
CA CYS A 1085 -14.40 -29.42 -51.52
C CYS A 1085 -14.59 -28.47 -50.32
N GLY A 1086 -15.54 -28.79 -49.42
CA GLY A 1086 -15.64 -28.12 -48.13
C GLY A 1086 -16.97 -28.31 -47.39
N ASN A 1087 -16.96 -27.98 -46.10
CA ASN A 1087 -18.14 -28.12 -45.23
C ASN A 1087 -19.29 -27.13 -45.54
N GLN A 1088 -20.43 -27.31 -44.85
CA GLN A 1088 -21.63 -26.47 -44.95
C GLN A 1088 -21.38 -24.94 -44.98
N LYS A 1089 -20.38 -24.41 -44.27
CA LYS A 1089 -20.11 -22.95 -44.27
C LYS A 1089 -19.53 -22.47 -45.60
N VAL A 1090 -18.84 -23.35 -46.34
CA VAL A 1090 -18.34 -23.10 -47.70
C VAL A 1090 -19.53 -23.09 -48.67
N LEU A 1091 -20.42 -24.09 -48.60
CA LEU A 1091 -21.68 -24.14 -49.35
C LEU A 1091 -22.56 -22.91 -49.13
N GLU A 1092 -22.70 -22.47 -47.88
CA GLU A 1092 -23.44 -21.24 -47.54
C GLU A 1092 -22.81 -19.99 -48.15
N LYS A 1093 -21.49 -19.95 -48.40
CA LYS A 1093 -20.83 -18.83 -49.10
C LYS A 1093 -21.07 -18.86 -50.60
N ILE A 1094 -21.09 -20.03 -51.23
CA ILE A 1094 -21.54 -20.20 -52.62
C ILE A 1094 -22.97 -19.66 -52.76
N ALA A 1095 -23.88 -20.17 -51.93
CA ALA A 1095 -25.29 -19.80 -51.89
C ALA A 1095 -25.52 -18.28 -51.62
N GLN A 1096 -24.79 -17.69 -50.67
CA GLN A 1096 -24.84 -16.25 -50.35
C GLN A 1096 -24.31 -15.38 -51.49
N SER A 1097 -23.40 -15.87 -52.32
CA SER A 1097 -22.93 -15.15 -53.51
C SER A 1097 -23.99 -15.22 -54.62
N TYR A 1098 -24.49 -16.43 -54.89
CA TYR A 1098 -25.53 -16.71 -55.88
C TYR A 1098 -26.79 -15.87 -55.67
N CYS A 1099 -27.29 -15.84 -54.43
CA CYS A 1099 -28.47 -15.07 -54.02
C CYS A 1099 -28.38 -13.54 -54.28
N LYS A 1100 -27.19 -12.97 -54.51
CA LYS A 1100 -27.06 -11.52 -54.81
C LYS A 1100 -27.55 -11.17 -56.20
N HIS A 1101 -27.31 -12.07 -57.15
CA HIS A 1101 -27.71 -11.94 -58.55
C HIS A 1101 -29.09 -12.59 -58.74
N ASN A 1102 -29.24 -13.86 -58.33
CA ASN A 1102 -30.46 -14.64 -58.56
C ASN A 1102 -31.36 -14.66 -57.30
N LYS A 1103 -31.98 -13.50 -57.01
CA LYS A 1103 -32.79 -13.30 -55.79
C LYS A 1103 -34.12 -14.06 -55.76
N LEU A 1104 -34.68 -14.38 -56.93
CA LEU A 1104 -36.03 -14.94 -57.09
C LEU A 1104 -36.04 -16.46 -57.37
N CYS A 1105 -34.94 -17.01 -57.87
CA CYS A 1105 -34.79 -18.43 -58.18
C CYS A 1105 -34.54 -19.25 -56.90
N SER A 1106 -35.32 -20.30 -56.69
CA SER A 1106 -35.12 -21.26 -55.59
C SER A 1106 -33.95 -22.19 -55.93
N TYR A 1107 -33.22 -22.69 -54.95
CA TYR A 1107 -32.00 -23.46 -55.25
C TYR A 1107 -31.74 -24.58 -54.24
N PHE A 1108 -31.27 -25.72 -54.77
CA PHE A 1108 -30.80 -26.88 -54.01
C PHE A 1108 -29.32 -27.12 -54.35
N PHE A 1109 -28.43 -26.68 -53.46
CA PHE A 1109 -26.99 -26.75 -53.68
C PHE A 1109 -26.35 -27.82 -52.79
N ILE A 1110 -25.36 -28.52 -53.35
CA ILE A 1110 -24.67 -29.66 -52.73
C ILE A 1110 -23.15 -29.42 -52.85
N ILE A 1111 -22.39 -29.79 -51.82
CA ILE A 1111 -20.93 -29.83 -51.82
C ILE A 1111 -20.46 -31.12 -51.14
N ASP A 1112 -19.32 -31.66 -51.56
CA ASP A 1112 -18.63 -32.73 -50.83
C ASP A 1112 -17.49 -32.14 -49.98
N ASP A 1113 -17.38 -32.62 -48.74
CA ASP A 1113 -16.29 -32.35 -47.81
C ASP A 1113 -15.39 -33.59 -47.67
N GLU A 1114 -14.27 -33.48 -46.96
CA GLU A 1114 -13.36 -34.63 -46.79
C GLU A 1114 -14.02 -35.85 -46.12
N LYS A 1115 -15.11 -35.65 -45.37
CA LYS A 1115 -15.77 -36.65 -44.51
C LYS A 1115 -17.26 -36.84 -44.75
N ASN A 1116 -17.96 -35.82 -45.26
CA ASN A 1116 -19.41 -35.79 -45.40
C ASN A 1116 -19.81 -35.11 -46.72
N THR A 1117 -21.00 -35.41 -47.23
CA THR A 1117 -21.69 -34.56 -48.21
C THR A 1117 -22.61 -33.59 -47.48
N TYR A 1118 -22.65 -32.32 -47.88
CA TYR A 1118 -23.55 -31.30 -47.34
C TYR A 1118 -24.45 -30.72 -48.43
N CYS A 1119 -25.72 -30.45 -48.10
CA CYS A 1119 -26.65 -29.80 -49.03
C CYS A 1119 -27.50 -28.72 -48.34
N VAL A 1120 -27.99 -27.76 -49.12
CA VAL A 1120 -28.86 -26.67 -48.68
C VAL A 1120 -29.96 -26.44 -49.71
N PHE A 1121 -31.20 -26.33 -49.24
CA PHE A 1121 -32.35 -25.94 -50.03
C PHE A 1121 -32.91 -24.64 -49.47
N GLU A 1122 -33.04 -23.60 -50.30
CA GLU A 1122 -33.73 -22.37 -49.92
C GLU A 1122 -34.77 -21.99 -50.97
N MET A 1123 -36.02 -21.87 -50.53
CA MET A 1123 -37.15 -21.49 -51.36
C MET A 1123 -37.20 -19.96 -51.51
N LYS A 1124 -37.53 -19.51 -52.72
CA LYS A 1124 -37.66 -18.11 -53.13
C LYS A 1124 -38.99 -17.91 -53.86
N ASP A 1125 -39.20 -16.68 -54.32
CA ASP A 1125 -40.45 -16.23 -54.93
C ASP A 1125 -40.90 -17.05 -56.15
N SER A 1126 -39.97 -17.71 -56.86
CA SER A 1126 -40.25 -18.73 -57.91
C SER A 1126 -41.14 -19.89 -57.48
N LEU A 1127 -41.22 -20.23 -56.18
CA LEU A 1127 -42.07 -21.30 -55.65
C LEU A 1127 -43.29 -20.77 -54.86
N LYS A 1128 -43.59 -19.46 -54.91
CA LYS A 1128 -44.77 -18.90 -54.24
C LYS A 1128 -46.06 -19.45 -54.86
N GLY A 1129 -46.80 -20.24 -54.07
CA GLY A 1129 -48.06 -20.87 -54.47
C GLY A 1129 -47.96 -22.39 -54.65
N ILE A 1130 -46.76 -22.96 -54.64
CA ILE A 1130 -46.54 -24.42 -54.78
C ILE A 1130 -46.42 -25.06 -53.39
N THR A 1131 -47.02 -26.23 -53.19
CA THR A 1131 -47.20 -26.91 -51.88
C THR A 1131 -45.93 -27.55 -51.29
N ILE A 1132 -44.74 -27.16 -51.76
CA ILE A 1132 -43.45 -27.65 -51.25
C ILE A 1132 -43.14 -26.98 -49.90
N GLN A 1133 -42.48 -27.70 -48.98
CA GLN A 1133 -41.87 -27.15 -47.76
C GLN A 1133 -40.45 -27.67 -47.65
N ALA A 1134 -39.48 -26.78 -47.45
CA ALA A 1134 -38.06 -27.08 -47.60
C ALA A 1134 -37.53 -28.12 -46.60
N ASP A 1135 -38.05 -28.10 -45.38
CA ASP A 1135 -37.76 -29.09 -44.33
C ASP A 1135 -38.26 -30.49 -44.70
N THR A 1136 -39.46 -30.58 -45.26
CA THR A 1136 -40.10 -31.83 -45.68
C THR A 1136 -39.41 -32.43 -46.90
N PHE A 1137 -39.13 -31.60 -47.92
CA PHE A 1137 -38.38 -31.96 -49.12
C PHE A 1137 -36.96 -32.44 -48.78
N MET A 1138 -36.24 -31.72 -47.91
CA MET A 1138 -34.90 -32.13 -47.46
C MET A 1138 -34.95 -33.44 -46.65
N LYS A 1139 -35.99 -33.66 -45.86
CA LYS A 1139 -36.16 -34.90 -45.07
C LYS A 1139 -36.36 -36.12 -45.97
N GLU A 1140 -37.19 -36.01 -47.01
CA GLU A 1140 -37.40 -37.09 -48.00
C GLU A 1140 -36.07 -37.51 -48.64
N ILE A 1141 -35.31 -36.56 -49.17
CA ILE A 1141 -34.02 -36.82 -49.83
C ILE A 1141 -33.01 -37.39 -48.84
N MET A 1142 -32.92 -36.83 -47.62
CA MET A 1142 -31.98 -37.30 -46.60
C MET A 1142 -32.30 -38.71 -46.11
N GLN A 1143 -33.58 -39.10 -45.96
CA GLN A 1143 -33.95 -40.46 -45.57
C GLN A 1143 -33.42 -41.52 -46.54
N SER A 1144 -33.56 -41.28 -47.85
CA SER A 1144 -33.05 -42.18 -48.92
C SER A 1144 -31.52 -42.32 -48.96
N VAL A 1145 -30.78 -41.48 -48.24
CA VAL A 1145 -29.30 -41.52 -48.17
C VAL A 1145 -28.76 -41.70 -46.75
N GLU A 1146 -29.60 -42.08 -45.78
CA GLU A 1146 -29.25 -42.22 -44.35
C GLU A 1146 -28.68 -40.91 -43.73
N GLY A 1147 -29.06 -39.77 -44.33
CA GLY A 1147 -28.63 -38.44 -43.95
C GLY A 1147 -29.49 -37.81 -42.85
N HIS A 1148 -28.97 -36.73 -42.29
CA HIS A 1148 -29.63 -35.92 -41.28
C HIS A 1148 -30.06 -34.57 -41.88
N SER A 1149 -31.35 -34.25 -41.77
CA SER A 1149 -31.97 -33.00 -42.24
C SER A 1149 -32.33 -32.06 -41.07
N GLY A 1150 -32.14 -30.74 -41.24
CA GLY A 1150 -32.59 -29.74 -40.26
C GLY A 1150 -32.85 -28.37 -40.89
N GLY A 1151 -33.83 -27.63 -40.35
CA GLY A 1151 -34.21 -26.31 -40.84
C GLY A 1151 -35.69 -26.00 -40.60
N GLY A 1152 -36.32 -25.29 -41.52
CA GLY A 1152 -37.76 -25.05 -41.54
C GLY A 1152 -38.28 -24.72 -42.94
N LYS A 1153 -39.59 -24.58 -43.07
CA LYS A 1153 -40.37 -24.46 -44.33
C LYS A 1153 -39.75 -23.69 -45.50
N ASN A 1154 -39.00 -22.61 -45.27
CA ASN A 1154 -38.40 -21.80 -46.33
C ASN A 1154 -36.91 -22.10 -46.58
N LYS A 1155 -36.20 -22.75 -45.64
CA LYS A 1155 -34.79 -23.12 -45.77
C LYS A 1155 -34.42 -24.33 -44.91
N ALA A 1156 -33.81 -25.32 -45.54
CA ALA A 1156 -33.33 -26.53 -44.89
C ALA A 1156 -31.90 -26.89 -45.32
N PHE A 1157 -31.22 -27.63 -44.46
CA PHE A 1157 -29.89 -28.17 -44.65
C PHE A 1157 -29.93 -29.69 -44.48
N GLY A 1158 -29.07 -30.39 -45.23
CA GLY A 1158 -28.87 -31.83 -45.15
C GLY A 1158 -27.39 -32.16 -45.01
N SER A 1159 -27.10 -33.30 -44.37
CA SER A 1159 -25.76 -33.85 -44.28
C SER A 1159 -25.81 -35.37 -44.32
N ALA A 1160 -24.93 -35.98 -45.11
CA ALA A 1160 -24.82 -37.42 -45.28
C ALA A 1160 -23.34 -37.85 -45.30
N ALA A 1161 -23.06 -39.15 -45.28
CA ALA A 1161 -21.72 -39.67 -45.49
C ALA A 1161 -21.16 -39.24 -46.87
N LYS A 1162 -19.83 -39.09 -46.95
CA LYS A 1162 -19.10 -38.63 -48.15
C LYS A 1162 -19.50 -39.37 -49.44
N GLY A 1163 -19.52 -38.66 -50.56
CA GLY A 1163 -19.67 -39.24 -51.89
C GLY A 1163 -21.11 -39.57 -52.28
N LYS A 1164 -22.09 -39.32 -51.40
CA LYS A 1164 -23.51 -39.39 -51.75
C LYS A 1164 -23.98 -38.16 -52.56
N GLY A 1165 -23.10 -37.21 -52.90
CA GLY A 1165 -23.41 -35.96 -53.61
C GLY A 1165 -24.09 -36.12 -54.97
N VAL A 1166 -23.70 -37.10 -55.78
CA VAL A 1166 -24.36 -37.41 -57.07
C VAL A 1166 -25.77 -37.97 -56.82
N ILE A 1167 -25.89 -38.95 -55.93
CA ILE A 1167 -27.16 -39.59 -55.55
C ILE A 1167 -28.14 -38.56 -54.98
N ILE A 1168 -27.68 -37.66 -54.11
CA ILE A 1168 -28.48 -36.57 -53.55
C ILE A 1168 -28.96 -35.59 -54.64
N LYS A 1169 -28.14 -35.33 -55.67
CA LYS A 1169 -28.53 -34.49 -56.82
C LYS A 1169 -29.63 -35.16 -57.65
N GLU A 1170 -29.49 -36.46 -57.91
CA GLU A 1170 -30.46 -37.25 -58.67
C GLU A 1170 -31.80 -37.37 -57.94
N LEU A 1171 -31.76 -37.72 -56.65
CA LEU A 1171 -32.95 -37.75 -55.77
C LEU A 1171 -33.63 -36.39 -55.66
N ALA A 1172 -32.88 -35.28 -55.60
CA ALA A 1172 -33.45 -33.94 -55.59
C ALA A 1172 -34.17 -33.61 -56.91
N LEU A 1173 -33.59 -33.98 -58.06
CA LEU A 1173 -34.20 -33.80 -59.37
C LEU A 1173 -35.43 -34.71 -59.57
N GLU A 1174 -35.40 -35.93 -59.05
CA GLU A 1174 -36.54 -36.85 -59.08
C GLU A 1174 -37.68 -36.38 -58.15
N ALA A 1175 -37.37 -35.94 -56.93
CA ALA A 1175 -38.36 -35.38 -56.02
C ALA A 1175 -39.03 -34.13 -56.61
N LEU A 1176 -38.29 -33.26 -57.31
CA LEU A 1176 -38.86 -32.08 -57.97
C LEU A 1176 -39.87 -32.43 -59.08
N LYS A 1177 -39.67 -33.53 -59.83
CA LYS A 1177 -40.63 -34.00 -60.84
C LYS A 1177 -42.01 -34.35 -60.26
N LYS A 1178 -42.11 -34.63 -58.95
CA LYS A 1178 -43.37 -34.92 -58.26
C LYS A 1178 -44.24 -33.68 -58.02
N TYR A 1179 -43.72 -32.48 -58.29
CA TYR A 1179 -44.36 -31.18 -58.02
C TYR A 1179 -44.45 -30.29 -59.27
N HIS A 1180 -44.27 -30.86 -60.46
CA HIS A 1180 -43.95 -30.12 -61.69
C HIS A 1180 -45.05 -30.16 -62.76
#